data_AF-A0A9E0W3R0-F1
#
_entry.id   AF-A0A9E0W3R0-F1
#
_cell.length_a   1.000
_cell.length_b   1.000
_cell.length_c   1.000
_cell.angle_alpha   90.00
_cell.angle_beta   90.00
_cell.angle_gamma   90.00
#
_symmetry.space_group_name_H-M   'P 1'
#
loop_
_entity.id
_entity.type
_entity.pdbx_description
1 polymer ?
#
loop_
_entity_poly.entity_id
_entity_poly.type
_entity_poly.pdbx_seq_one_letter_code
_entity_poly.pdbx_strand_id
1 'polypeptide(L)'
;MHDLVGLSKPQIIELLSEKLCAQVSESLHSSMQIFTQQFLSVAAPEELQGRSLEYIYSTALSYWQLMQNFEAPTPDVRVFNPDYEQHGWHSNHTVIQIHNVDVPFLVDSVRIELNRRELAIFSVNNCVLACERTKTHKLKQIKPAKERDENSSMESMIYLEIDRHSDPKMLEELRNSLLSILADVKAVVDDFVPIKEKVLELKEELRNRDANSPEIKETRKLLDWLLDDNFIFQGYEEVVVSQSKGKVFTDAVDGTQLGTQRQAPVRAELSQLEQQFVLAEKLAMFSKDVQRSTVHRSVYRDLIIIKRFDAQGAVIGECRFNGLYTSSVFLTNPLRIPVVRQKLIAILSECGFEPGGHSHKALVQIITDMPREELVLAETEDLKRTSFGIFNMQERRRACLFVRQDSSKRFYSCLYYIPRDLYTTKLRNTVLHLLYKGLHGRDYEANSQISESILSRTHFVIFSDPDQQAEVDIATIEARILEISRSWDDDLSVSLIDAYGEEKGSRFANRFNGAFTAAYKENFSTGNAVYDLQHISYLTSDDSIAMSFYRSFEESTGILKFKLFSVDRPLVLSEVIPLLENLGLKVMSEHPYVVTDRDEKEYWISDFRVSYGQLAVVELDQVKSILQEAFSRVWDGQADSDEFNRLVIAGGLTWRKVAMLRAYARYIKQLRFGFSQPFMADVLVRNVAITQQLVELFRSRFRPDMLDPDREKKIEESILAALEGVSSLDDDKILRRFMVVIKSTLRTNFFQQINGEDKAYFSFKIDSQSIPEIPEPKPKFEVFIYSPRVEGVHLRVGKVARGGLRWSDRMEDYRTEVLGLVKAQQVKNSVIVPMGAKGCFICKRMPANADREAIQAEGIECYKTYIRGLLDITDNLVAGEVVHPESVVRHDEDDTYLVVAADKGTATFSDIANSISEEYGFWLGDAFASGGSQGYDHKGMGITARGAWESVKL
;
A
#
# COMPACT_ATOMS: atom_id res chain seq x y z
N MET A 1 45.09 -12.71 -1.31
CA MET A 1 43.91 -13.36 -0.69
C MET A 1 43.22 -14.34 -1.65
N HIS A 2 43.96 -14.93 -2.59
CA HIS A 2 43.40 -15.84 -3.62
C HIS A 2 44.39 -16.94 -4.02
N ASP A 3 45.26 -17.34 -3.09
CA ASP A 3 46.39 -18.21 -3.39
C ASP A 3 45.95 -19.67 -3.62
N LEU A 4 44.69 -19.98 -3.28
CA LEU A 4 44.05 -21.28 -3.46
C LEU A 4 42.98 -21.29 -4.55
N VAL A 5 42.69 -20.14 -5.18
CA VAL A 5 41.64 -20.04 -6.21
C VAL A 5 42.04 -20.87 -7.42
N GLY A 6 41.14 -21.76 -7.85
CA GLY A 6 41.38 -22.69 -8.96
C GLY A 6 42.08 -23.99 -8.58
N LEU A 7 42.55 -24.15 -7.34
CA LEU A 7 43.02 -25.44 -6.85
C LEU A 7 41.85 -26.34 -6.42
N SER A 8 41.95 -27.61 -6.76
CA SER A 8 41.01 -28.63 -6.28
C SER A 8 41.25 -28.91 -4.79
N LYS A 9 40.19 -29.32 -4.08
CA LYS A 9 40.28 -29.71 -2.66
C LYS A 9 41.42 -30.70 -2.35
N PRO A 10 41.66 -31.77 -3.15
CA PRO A 10 42.81 -32.65 -2.96
C PRO A 10 44.17 -31.93 -3.04
N GLN A 11 44.35 -31.01 -3.99
CA GLN A 11 45.61 -30.23 -4.12
C GLN A 11 45.83 -29.32 -2.91
N ILE A 12 44.75 -28.72 -2.39
CA ILE A 12 44.83 -27.88 -1.17
C ILE A 12 45.21 -28.75 0.04
N ILE A 13 44.62 -29.94 0.20
CA ILE A 13 44.95 -30.88 1.27
C ILE A 13 46.42 -31.32 1.17
N GLU A 14 46.92 -31.62 -0.03
CA GLU A 14 48.32 -32.01 -0.25
C GLU A 14 49.30 -30.91 0.18
N LEU A 15 49.09 -29.68 -0.29
CA LEU A 15 49.91 -28.51 0.09
C LEU A 15 49.91 -28.26 1.62
N LEU A 16 48.73 -28.37 2.25
CA LEU A 16 48.61 -28.21 3.70
C LEU A 16 49.28 -29.35 4.45
N SER A 17 49.14 -30.58 3.96
CA SER A 17 49.73 -31.76 4.58
C SER A 17 51.25 -31.70 4.57
N GLU A 18 51.87 -31.27 3.47
CA GLU A 18 53.32 -31.05 3.40
C GLU A 18 53.79 -30.02 4.45
N LYS A 19 53.10 -28.87 4.52
CA LYS A 19 53.44 -27.78 5.44
C LYS A 19 53.25 -28.18 6.91
N LEU A 20 52.19 -28.93 7.23
CA LEU A 20 51.92 -29.42 8.58
C LEU A 20 52.88 -30.55 9.00
N CYS A 21 53.27 -31.44 8.09
CA CYS A 21 54.26 -32.49 8.39
C CYS A 21 55.61 -31.90 8.79
N ALA A 22 56.01 -30.76 8.21
CA ALA A 22 57.24 -30.06 8.59
C ALA A 22 57.25 -29.55 10.05
N GLN A 23 56.11 -29.54 10.76
CA GLN A 23 56.00 -29.12 12.16
C GLN A 23 56.06 -30.26 13.18
N VAL A 24 56.12 -31.52 12.72
CA VAL A 24 56.11 -32.70 13.59
C VAL A 24 57.31 -33.60 13.30
N SER A 25 57.61 -34.53 14.21
CA SER A 25 58.66 -35.53 13.99
C SER A 25 58.25 -36.53 12.90
N GLU A 26 59.24 -37.14 12.23
CA GLU A 26 59.00 -38.15 11.18
C GLU A 26 58.07 -39.28 11.62
N SER A 27 58.13 -39.67 12.90
CA SER A 27 57.25 -40.68 13.50
C SER A 27 55.76 -40.31 13.49
N LEU A 28 55.42 -39.01 13.40
CA LEU A 28 54.05 -38.50 13.38
C LEU A 28 53.59 -38.03 12.00
N HIS A 29 54.44 -38.08 10.96
CA HIS A 29 54.07 -37.66 9.59
C HIS A 29 52.79 -38.34 9.10
N SER A 30 52.70 -39.67 9.27
CA SER A 30 51.51 -40.43 8.88
C SER A 30 50.26 -39.98 9.65
N SER A 31 50.40 -39.71 10.96
CA SER A 31 49.28 -39.21 11.77
C SER A 31 48.83 -37.81 11.35
N MET A 32 49.78 -36.94 11.00
CA MET A 32 49.50 -35.59 10.51
C MET A 32 48.81 -35.58 9.14
N GLN A 33 49.22 -36.48 8.23
CA GLN A 33 48.56 -36.66 6.94
C GLN A 33 47.10 -37.09 7.11
N ILE A 34 46.85 -38.10 7.96
CA ILE A 34 45.50 -38.57 8.27
C ILE A 34 44.68 -37.43 8.88
N PHE A 35 45.22 -36.73 9.88
CA PHE A 35 44.57 -35.58 10.51
C PHE A 35 44.21 -34.50 9.49
N THR A 36 45.14 -34.08 8.63
CA THR A 36 44.91 -33.01 7.66
C THR A 36 43.80 -33.38 6.70
N GLN A 37 43.82 -34.63 6.21
CA GLN A 37 42.78 -35.13 5.32
C GLN A 37 41.41 -35.19 6.00
N GLN A 38 41.34 -35.64 7.25
CA GLN A 38 40.09 -35.78 7.99
C GLN A 38 39.54 -34.42 8.47
N PHE A 39 40.40 -33.53 8.96
CA PHE A 39 40.04 -32.19 9.43
C PHE A 39 39.36 -31.37 8.34
N LEU A 40 39.82 -31.50 7.08
CA LEU A 40 39.27 -30.79 5.93
C LEU A 40 38.24 -31.62 5.15
N SER A 41 37.88 -32.82 5.62
CA SER A 41 37.01 -33.74 4.88
C SER A 41 35.60 -33.17 4.64
N VAL A 42 35.06 -32.42 5.61
CA VAL A 42 33.72 -31.81 5.53
C VAL A 42 33.71 -30.40 4.93
N ALA A 43 34.87 -29.74 4.84
CA ALA A 43 34.97 -28.38 4.31
C ALA A 43 34.57 -28.30 2.83
N ALA A 44 33.76 -27.31 2.45
CA ALA A 44 33.37 -27.09 1.06
C ALA A 44 34.57 -26.56 0.24
N PRO A 45 34.77 -26.98 -1.02
CA PRO A 45 35.84 -26.46 -1.87
C PRO A 45 35.85 -24.92 -1.96
N GLU A 46 34.67 -24.30 -2.04
CA GLU A 46 34.50 -22.85 -2.14
C GLU A 46 34.95 -22.14 -0.87
N GLU A 47 34.69 -22.73 0.30
CA GLU A 47 35.14 -22.20 1.59
C GLU A 47 36.67 -22.22 1.70
N LEU A 48 37.30 -23.31 1.25
CA LEU A 48 38.76 -23.43 1.25
C LEU A 48 39.41 -22.44 0.28
N GLN A 49 38.84 -22.26 -0.92
CA GLN A 49 39.35 -21.32 -1.91
C GLN A 49 39.20 -19.85 -1.51
N GLY A 50 38.20 -19.54 -0.67
CA GLY A 50 37.96 -18.20 -0.12
C GLY A 50 38.93 -17.77 1.00
N ARG A 51 39.78 -18.68 1.49
CA ARG A 51 40.72 -18.44 2.60
C ARG A 51 42.17 -18.47 2.12
N SER A 52 43.07 -17.85 2.86
CA SER A 52 44.50 -17.98 2.59
C SER A 52 45.01 -19.35 3.06
N LEU A 53 46.02 -19.88 2.36
CA LEU A 53 46.70 -21.11 2.78
C LEU A 53 47.25 -21.01 4.21
N GLU A 54 47.78 -19.84 4.57
CA GLU A 54 48.30 -19.55 5.91
C GLU A 54 47.21 -19.61 6.99
N TYR A 55 46.01 -19.10 6.69
CA TYR A 55 44.88 -19.16 7.60
C TYR A 55 44.48 -20.61 7.88
N ILE A 56 44.22 -21.40 6.83
CA ILE A 56 43.82 -22.81 6.98
C ILE A 56 44.90 -23.61 7.71
N TYR A 57 46.18 -23.41 7.34
CA TYR A 57 47.32 -24.00 8.03
C TYR A 57 47.31 -23.68 9.54
N SER A 58 47.09 -22.42 9.91
CA SER A 58 47.09 -21.97 11.31
C SER A 58 45.92 -22.57 12.09
N THR A 59 44.72 -22.66 11.49
CA THR A 59 43.55 -23.31 12.12
C THR A 59 43.79 -24.78 12.41
N ALA A 60 44.34 -25.52 11.43
CA ALA A 60 44.65 -26.93 11.54
C ALA A 60 45.77 -27.17 12.57
N LEU A 61 46.83 -26.37 12.56
CA LEU A 61 47.92 -26.48 13.52
C LEU A 61 47.47 -26.15 14.95
N SER A 62 46.64 -25.11 15.12
CA SER A 62 46.07 -24.74 16.42
C SER A 62 45.25 -25.89 17.00
N TYR A 63 44.44 -26.55 16.18
CA TYR A 63 43.69 -27.73 16.62
C TYR A 63 44.61 -28.94 16.90
N TRP A 64 45.61 -29.17 16.05
CA TRP A 64 46.60 -30.23 16.27
C TRP A 64 47.30 -30.10 17.63
N GLN A 65 47.61 -28.86 18.05
CA GLN A 65 48.20 -28.58 19.36
C GLN A 65 47.25 -28.89 20.52
N LEU A 66 45.95 -28.57 20.37
CA LEU A 66 44.91 -28.94 21.33
C LEU A 66 44.89 -30.45 21.57
N MET A 67 44.83 -31.24 20.50
CA MET A 67 44.67 -32.70 20.61
C MET A 67 45.90 -33.44 21.14
N GLN A 68 47.07 -32.79 21.28
CA GLN A 68 48.29 -33.45 21.77
C GLN A 68 48.13 -34.01 23.18
N ASN A 69 47.39 -33.32 24.06
CA ASN A 69 47.11 -33.76 25.42
C ASN A 69 45.59 -33.79 25.62
N PHE A 70 45.02 -34.96 25.89
CA PHE A 70 43.58 -35.10 26.10
C PHE A 70 43.29 -36.16 27.16
N GLU A 71 42.68 -35.74 28.26
CA GLU A 71 42.33 -36.59 29.40
C GLU A 71 40.89 -37.11 29.25
N ALA A 72 40.73 -38.17 28.46
CA ALA A 72 39.44 -38.85 28.35
C ALA A 72 38.96 -39.36 29.73
N PRO A 73 37.64 -39.26 30.07
CA PRO A 73 36.53 -38.85 29.21
C PRO A 73 36.14 -37.36 29.33
N THR A 74 36.98 -36.50 29.90
CA THR A 74 36.65 -35.08 30.12
C THR A 74 36.81 -34.29 28.81
N PRO A 75 35.78 -33.58 28.32
CA PRO A 75 35.91 -32.78 27.10
C PRO A 75 36.85 -31.59 27.29
N ASP A 76 37.65 -31.26 26.27
CA ASP A 76 38.45 -30.02 26.21
C ASP A 76 37.74 -29.02 25.29
N VAL A 77 37.31 -27.89 25.84
CA VAL A 77 36.57 -26.83 25.13
C VAL A 77 37.31 -25.51 25.25
N ARG A 78 37.70 -24.94 24.11
CA ARG A 78 38.30 -23.61 24.01
C ARG A 78 37.41 -22.68 23.22
N VAL A 79 37.20 -21.47 23.74
CA VAL A 79 36.46 -20.38 23.08
C VAL A 79 37.33 -19.14 23.18
N PHE A 80 37.87 -18.65 22.06
CA PHE A 80 38.86 -17.57 22.07
C PHE A 80 38.87 -16.77 20.76
N ASN A 81 39.50 -15.60 20.80
CA ASN A 81 39.76 -14.78 19.61
C ASN A 81 41.24 -14.92 19.25
N PRO A 82 41.60 -15.60 18.15
CA PRO A 82 42.98 -15.70 17.74
C PRO A 82 43.59 -14.33 17.45
N ASP A 83 44.77 -14.08 18.03
CA ASP A 83 45.59 -12.90 17.82
C ASP A 83 47.07 -13.29 17.71
N TYR A 84 47.87 -12.45 17.04
CA TYR A 84 49.25 -12.77 16.77
C TYR A 84 50.14 -12.89 18.01
N GLU A 85 49.86 -12.13 19.08
CA GLU A 85 50.73 -12.10 20.27
C GLU A 85 50.55 -13.36 21.13
N GLN A 86 49.31 -13.80 21.34
CA GLN A 86 49.01 -14.94 22.21
C GLN A 86 48.95 -16.26 21.44
N HIS A 87 48.48 -16.24 20.21
CA HIS A 87 48.14 -17.46 19.45
C HIS A 87 49.05 -17.69 18.24
N GLY A 88 49.78 -16.67 17.78
CA GLY A 88 50.64 -16.76 16.60
C GLY A 88 49.90 -16.69 15.25
N TRP A 89 48.59 -16.43 15.27
CA TRP A 89 47.75 -16.23 14.09
C TRP A 89 46.54 -15.38 14.44
N HIS A 90 45.92 -14.75 13.44
CA HIS A 90 44.77 -13.88 13.62
C HIS A 90 43.54 -14.43 12.88
N SER A 91 42.37 -14.29 13.52
CA SER A 91 41.08 -14.49 12.87
C SER A 91 40.17 -13.30 13.13
N ASN A 92 39.31 -12.98 12.16
CA ASN A 92 38.25 -12.00 12.33
C ASN A 92 37.03 -12.58 13.08
N HIS A 93 37.09 -13.85 13.49
CA HIS A 93 36.01 -14.60 14.14
C HIS A 93 36.41 -15.04 15.55
N THR A 94 35.42 -15.32 16.40
CA THR A 94 35.64 -16.12 17.62
C THR A 94 35.70 -17.60 17.22
N VAL A 95 36.72 -18.29 17.72
CA VAL A 95 37.00 -19.70 17.41
C VAL A 95 36.57 -20.57 18.58
N ILE A 96 35.87 -21.65 18.27
CA ILE A 96 35.49 -22.71 19.20
C ILE A 96 36.19 -23.99 18.78
N GLN A 97 36.91 -24.61 19.71
CA GLN A 97 37.52 -25.92 19.52
C GLN A 97 37.02 -26.85 20.63
N ILE A 98 36.47 -28.00 20.26
CA ILE A 98 35.94 -29.01 21.18
C ILE A 98 36.54 -30.37 20.82
N HIS A 99 37.38 -30.89 21.70
CA HIS A 99 37.93 -32.24 21.60
C HIS A 99 37.28 -33.13 22.64
N ASN A 100 36.64 -34.22 22.21
CA ASN A 100 35.87 -35.10 23.08
C ASN A 100 36.02 -36.57 22.69
N VAL A 101 35.67 -37.50 23.58
CA VAL A 101 35.44 -38.90 23.18
C VAL A 101 34.22 -38.94 22.24
N ASP A 102 34.32 -39.71 21.16
CA ASP A 102 33.24 -39.78 20.18
C ASP A 102 32.01 -40.48 20.74
N VAL A 103 30.89 -39.76 20.72
CA VAL A 103 29.56 -40.24 21.10
C VAL A 103 28.52 -39.61 20.18
N PRO A 104 27.32 -40.21 20.03
CA PRO A 104 26.24 -39.62 19.26
C PRO A 104 25.85 -38.22 19.78
N PHE A 105 25.30 -37.39 18.88
CA PHE A 105 24.69 -36.08 19.16
C PHE A 105 25.63 -34.92 19.51
N LEU A 106 26.95 -35.05 19.39
CA LEU A 106 27.88 -33.96 19.77
C LEU A 106 27.73 -32.70 18.90
N VAL A 107 27.90 -32.84 17.58
CA VAL A 107 28.00 -31.71 16.65
C VAL A 107 26.68 -30.93 16.56
N ASP A 108 25.57 -31.64 16.45
CA ASP A 108 24.22 -31.11 16.43
C ASP A 108 23.87 -30.38 17.73
N SER A 109 24.16 -30.96 18.90
CA SER A 109 23.88 -30.30 20.20
C SER A 109 24.70 -29.02 20.40
N VAL A 110 25.96 -29.01 19.98
CA VAL A 110 26.81 -27.81 20.01
C VAL A 110 26.24 -26.73 19.08
N ARG A 111 25.88 -27.07 17.84
CA ARG A 111 25.31 -26.11 16.88
C ARG A 111 23.99 -25.54 17.37
N ILE A 112 23.18 -26.34 18.05
CA ILE A 112 21.91 -25.92 18.64
C ILE A 112 22.13 -24.81 19.67
N GLU A 113 23.14 -24.93 20.53
CA GLU A 113 23.42 -23.89 21.52
C GLU A 113 23.79 -22.56 20.90
N LEU A 114 24.61 -22.62 19.85
CA LEU A 114 25.03 -21.42 19.11
C LEU A 114 23.84 -20.76 18.45
N ASN A 115 22.98 -21.54 17.79
CA ASN A 115 21.75 -21.03 17.17
C ASN A 115 20.77 -20.46 18.21
N ARG A 116 20.66 -21.07 19.41
CA ARG A 116 19.81 -20.57 20.50
C ARG A 116 20.24 -19.19 20.99
N ARG A 117 21.54 -18.89 20.90
CA ARG A 117 22.15 -17.60 21.22
C ARG A 117 22.18 -16.63 20.04
N GLU A 118 21.56 -17.01 18.91
CA GLU A 118 21.55 -16.23 17.67
C GLU A 118 22.96 -15.93 17.12
N LEU A 119 23.93 -16.82 17.39
CA LEU A 119 25.31 -16.70 16.92
C LEU A 119 25.43 -17.28 15.52
N ALA A 120 25.87 -16.49 14.54
CA ALA A 120 26.09 -16.98 13.19
C ALA A 120 27.31 -17.92 13.16
N ILE A 121 27.17 -19.06 12.49
CA ILE A 121 28.25 -20.03 12.30
C ILE A 121 28.80 -19.87 10.88
N PHE A 122 30.07 -19.45 10.76
CA PHE A 122 30.75 -19.21 9.49
C PHE A 122 31.47 -20.44 8.95
N SER A 123 31.96 -21.30 9.84
CA SER A 123 32.70 -22.52 9.49
C SER A 123 32.38 -23.65 10.45
N VAL A 124 32.30 -24.87 9.92
CA VAL A 124 32.15 -26.10 10.70
C VAL A 124 33.10 -27.15 10.14
N ASN A 125 34.14 -27.49 10.90
CA ASN A 125 34.98 -28.64 10.61
C ASN A 125 34.82 -29.66 11.73
N ASN A 126 34.35 -30.85 11.41
CA ASN A 126 34.24 -31.94 12.36
C ASN A 126 34.69 -33.26 11.75
N CYS A 127 35.35 -34.09 12.55
CA CYS A 127 35.76 -35.43 12.15
C CYS A 127 35.94 -36.34 13.36
N VAL A 128 36.02 -37.64 13.11
CA VAL A 128 36.28 -38.64 14.14
C VAL A 128 37.58 -39.35 13.80
N LEU A 129 38.48 -39.45 14.78
CA LEU A 129 39.78 -40.07 14.66
C LEU A 129 39.92 -41.24 15.63
N ALA A 130 40.65 -42.29 15.22
CA ALA A 130 41.10 -43.33 16.14
C ALA A 130 42.47 -42.91 16.70
N CYS A 131 42.50 -42.48 17.96
CA CYS A 131 43.70 -41.96 18.62
C CYS A 131 44.26 -42.98 19.59
N GLU A 132 45.53 -43.34 19.42
CA GLU A 132 46.30 -44.08 20.42
C GLU A 132 47.06 -43.09 21.30
N ARG A 133 46.95 -43.22 22.62
CA ARG A 133 47.56 -42.32 23.60
C ARG A 133 48.47 -43.06 24.58
N THR A 134 49.44 -42.34 25.14
CA THR A 134 50.28 -42.85 26.24
C THR A 134 49.51 -42.88 27.55
N LYS A 135 50.07 -43.55 28.57
CA LYS A 135 49.54 -43.52 29.96
C LYS A 135 49.49 -42.11 30.58
N THR A 136 50.16 -41.12 29.97
CA THR A 136 50.15 -39.71 30.37
C THR A 136 49.28 -38.85 29.46
N HIS A 137 48.33 -39.45 28.74
CA HIS A 137 47.36 -38.78 27.88
C HIS A 137 47.90 -38.08 26.63
N LYS A 138 49.19 -38.30 26.30
CA LYS A 138 49.83 -37.75 25.11
C LYS A 138 49.48 -38.55 23.85
N LEU A 139 49.23 -37.86 22.75
CA LEU A 139 49.00 -38.49 21.45
C LEU A 139 50.25 -39.29 21.01
N LYS A 140 50.07 -40.57 20.69
CA LYS A 140 51.11 -41.45 20.16
C LYS A 140 50.94 -41.68 18.66
N GLN A 141 49.72 -41.94 18.21
CA GLN A 141 49.42 -42.20 16.80
C GLN A 141 47.94 -41.90 16.50
N ILE A 142 47.67 -41.46 15.27
CA ILE A 142 46.32 -41.36 14.70
C ILE A 142 46.17 -42.41 13.60
N LYS A 143 45.02 -43.07 13.60
CA LYS A 143 44.58 -44.01 12.55
C LYS A 143 43.25 -43.52 11.97
N PRO A 144 42.92 -43.90 10.72
CA PRO A 144 41.57 -43.69 10.20
C PRO A 144 40.55 -44.36 11.12
N ALA A 145 39.37 -43.75 11.30
CA ALA A 145 38.30 -44.27 12.17
C ALA A 145 37.94 -45.75 11.90
N LYS A 146 38.06 -46.21 10.65
CA LYS A 146 37.78 -47.59 10.23
C LYS A 146 38.83 -48.61 10.66
N GLU A 147 40.02 -48.15 11.04
CA GLU A 147 41.17 -48.97 11.45
C GLU A 147 41.40 -48.94 12.97
N ARG A 148 40.34 -48.64 13.73
CA ARG A 148 40.35 -48.68 15.19
C ARG A 148 40.74 -50.08 15.69
N ASP A 149 41.62 -50.11 16.69
CA ASP A 149 42.01 -51.30 17.44
C ASP A 149 41.76 -51.12 18.96
N GLU A 150 42.12 -52.13 19.76
CA GLU A 150 41.91 -52.12 21.21
C GLU A 150 42.75 -51.04 21.94
N ASN A 151 43.81 -50.54 21.30
CA ASN A 151 44.70 -49.52 21.88
C ASN A 151 44.28 -48.09 21.52
N SER A 152 43.24 -47.91 20.71
CA SER A 152 42.79 -46.61 20.22
C SER A 152 41.37 -46.27 20.68
N SER A 153 41.20 -45.02 21.13
CA SER A 153 39.90 -44.41 21.42
C SER A 153 39.39 -43.64 20.22
N MET A 154 38.07 -43.71 20.00
CA MET A 154 37.41 -42.84 19.04
C MET A 154 37.26 -41.46 19.67
N GLU A 155 37.84 -40.46 19.02
CA GLU A 155 37.84 -39.08 19.50
C GLU A 155 37.21 -38.18 18.43
N SER A 156 36.25 -37.37 18.85
CA SER A 156 35.52 -36.43 18.03
C SER A 156 36.18 -35.06 18.11
N MET A 157 36.37 -34.46 16.94
CA MET A 157 36.91 -33.13 16.79
C MET A 157 35.86 -32.20 16.23
N ILE A 158 35.71 -31.02 16.83
CA ILE A 158 34.76 -30.00 16.38
C ILE A 158 35.44 -28.64 16.44
N TYR A 159 35.57 -28.01 15.27
CA TYR A 159 36.08 -26.66 15.09
C TYR A 159 34.97 -25.80 14.47
N LEU A 160 34.71 -24.66 15.09
CA LEU A 160 33.68 -23.72 14.64
C LEU A 160 34.24 -22.29 14.64
N GLU A 161 33.82 -21.50 13.67
CA GLU A 161 34.02 -20.05 13.65
C GLU A 161 32.66 -19.38 13.76
N ILE A 162 32.54 -18.44 14.69
CA ILE A 162 31.31 -17.66 14.93
C ILE A 162 31.58 -16.15 14.85
N ASP A 163 30.54 -15.34 15.02
CA ASP A 163 30.68 -13.90 15.19
C ASP A 163 31.74 -13.56 16.24
N ARG A 164 32.53 -12.52 15.98
CA ARG A 164 33.57 -12.10 16.92
C ARG A 164 32.95 -11.41 18.13
N HIS A 165 33.22 -11.95 19.31
CA HIS A 165 32.82 -11.36 20.58
C HIS A 165 34.02 -10.96 21.42
N SER A 166 34.11 -9.69 21.78
CA SER A 166 35.26 -9.13 22.51
C SER A 166 35.09 -9.17 24.04
N ASP A 167 33.90 -9.45 24.56
CA ASP A 167 33.65 -9.53 26.01
C ASP A 167 34.13 -10.87 26.59
N PRO A 168 35.16 -10.89 27.46
CA PRO A 168 35.67 -12.12 28.04
C PRO A 168 34.63 -12.90 28.87
N LYS A 169 33.66 -12.21 29.49
CA LYS A 169 32.61 -12.88 30.28
C LYS A 169 31.69 -13.69 29.37
N MET A 170 31.33 -13.13 28.22
CA MET A 170 30.47 -13.77 27.24
C MET A 170 31.14 -15.01 26.63
N LEU A 171 32.44 -14.95 26.35
CA LEU A 171 33.22 -16.11 25.88
C LEU A 171 33.26 -17.22 26.94
N GLU A 172 33.45 -16.87 28.21
CA GLU A 172 33.49 -17.83 29.32
C GLU A 172 32.10 -18.44 29.60
N GLU A 173 31.03 -17.64 29.52
CA GLU A 173 29.65 -18.12 29.59
C GLU A 173 29.31 -19.08 28.45
N LEU A 174 29.77 -18.79 27.23
CA LEU A 174 29.61 -19.68 26.09
C LEU A 174 30.37 -20.99 26.32
N ARG A 175 31.63 -20.93 26.76
CA ARG A 175 32.45 -22.10 27.11
C ARG A 175 31.76 -22.99 28.15
N ASN A 176 31.26 -22.41 29.24
CA ASN A 176 30.58 -23.13 30.31
C ASN A 176 29.26 -23.75 29.83
N SER A 177 28.52 -23.05 28.97
CA SER A 177 27.30 -23.59 28.38
C SER A 177 27.57 -24.78 27.47
N LEU A 178 28.62 -24.73 26.65
CA LEU A 178 29.03 -25.86 25.81
C LEU A 178 29.46 -27.06 26.66
N LEU A 179 30.20 -26.83 27.74
CA LEU A 179 30.55 -27.89 28.70
C LEU A 179 29.32 -28.53 29.34
N SER A 180 28.33 -27.73 29.73
CA SER A 180 27.05 -28.24 30.26
C SER A 180 26.33 -29.13 29.25
N ILE A 181 26.32 -28.75 27.98
CA ILE A 181 25.66 -29.53 26.91
C ILE A 181 26.40 -30.83 26.65
N LEU A 182 27.73 -30.82 26.64
CA LEU A 182 28.52 -32.04 26.52
C LEU A 182 28.29 -32.99 27.70
N ALA A 183 28.07 -32.46 28.91
CA ALA A 183 27.68 -33.24 30.07
C ALA A 183 26.28 -33.87 29.92
N ASP A 184 25.30 -33.13 29.38
CA ASP A 184 23.97 -33.64 29.07
C ASP A 184 24.03 -34.75 28.01
N VAL A 185 24.76 -34.54 26.91
CA VAL A 185 24.99 -35.55 25.86
C VAL A 185 25.58 -36.81 26.47
N LYS A 186 26.61 -36.66 27.31
CA LYS A 186 27.23 -37.78 28.01
C LYS A 186 26.23 -38.52 28.90
N ALA A 187 25.44 -37.81 29.70
CA ALA A 187 24.44 -38.43 30.56
C ALA A 187 23.39 -39.22 29.75
N VAL A 188 22.92 -38.66 28.64
CA VAL A 188 21.98 -39.34 27.73
C VAL A 188 22.58 -40.61 27.14
N VAL A 189 23.82 -40.56 26.65
CA VAL A 189 24.47 -41.70 26.01
C VAL A 189 24.82 -42.79 27.02
N ASP A 190 25.40 -42.42 28.16
CA ASP A 190 25.78 -43.36 29.23
C ASP A 190 24.53 -44.10 29.78
N ASP A 191 23.40 -43.41 29.94
CA ASP A 191 22.18 -43.99 30.50
C ASP A 191 21.19 -44.54 29.44
N PHE A 192 21.50 -44.47 28.15
CA PHE A 192 20.59 -44.92 27.11
C PHE A 192 20.20 -46.40 27.27
N VAL A 193 21.18 -47.27 27.54
CA VAL A 193 20.94 -48.70 27.78
C VAL A 193 20.19 -48.93 29.10
N PRO A 194 20.61 -48.37 30.26
CA PRO A 194 19.84 -48.42 31.50
C PRO A 194 18.37 -47.97 31.35
N ILE A 195 18.09 -46.91 30.58
CA ILE A 195 16.70 -46.47 30.34
C ILE A 195 15.93 -47.50 29.52
N LYS A 196 16.55 -48.10 28.48
CA LYS A 196 15.92 -49.20 27.71
C LYS A 196 15.61 -50.41 28.60
N GLU A 197 16.48 -50.73 29.55
CA GLU A 197 16.22 -51.79 30.55
C GLU A 197 15.00 -51.46 31.42
N LYS A 198 14.85 -50.21 31.88
CA LYS A 198 13.66 -49.77 32.63
C LYS A 198 12.36 -49.91 31.82
N VAL A 199 12.40 -49.63 30.52
CA VAL A 199 11.25 -49.86 29.63
C VAL A 199 10.88 -51.36 29.59
N LEU A 200 11.88 -52.24 29.51
CA LEU A 200 11.67 -53.70 29.49
C LEU A 200 11.12 -54.21 30.83
N GLU A 201 11.67 -53.75 31.95
CA GLU A 201 11.18 -54.06 33.30
C GLU A 201 9.71 -53.67 33.45
N LEU A 202 9.36 -52.45 33.07
CA LEU A 202 7.99 -51.94 33.13
C LEU A 202 7.05 -52.72 32.21
N LYS A 203 7.50 -53.11 31.01
CA LYS A 203 6.73 -53.95 30.09
C LYS A 203 6.39 -55.31 30.70
N GLU A 204 7.30 -55.90 31.47
CA GLU A 204 7.10 -57.17 32.18
C GLU A 204 6.22 -56.99 33.43
N GLU A 205 6.38 -55.90 34.17
CA GLU A 205 5.50 -55.49 35.28
C GLU A 205 4.03 -55.42 34.81
N LEU A 206 3.77 -54.71 33.71
CA LEU A 206 2.44 -54.58 33.11
C LEU A 206 1.88 -55.94 32.66
N ARG A 207 2.72 -56.82 32.10
CA ARG A 207 2.29 -58.16 31.69
C ARG A 207 1.81 -58.99 32.89
N ASN A 208 2.54 -58.92 34.01
CA ASN A 208 2.23 -59.68 35.21
C ASN A 208 0.98 -59.17 35.94
N ARG A 209 0.66 -57.87 35.79
CA ARG A 209 -0.55 -57.27 36.36
C ARG A 209 -1.83 -57.79 35.70
N ASP A 210 -1.96 -57.62 34.38
CA ASP A 210 -3.04 -58.21 33.59
C ASP A 210 -2.68 -58.21 32.10
N ALA A 211 -2.10 -59.32 31.64
CA ALA A 211 -1.71 -59.49 30.25
C ALA A 211 -2.88 -59.40 29.25
N ASN A 212 -4.13 -59.54 29.70
CA ASN A 212 -5.30 -59.60 28.82
C ASN A 212 -6.00 -58.25 28.64
N SER A 213 -5.82 -57.31 29.56
CA SER A 213 -6.35 -55.94 29.45
C SER A 213 -5.97 -55.30 28.10
N PRO A 214 -6.95 -54.80 27.31
CA PRO A 214 -6.69 -54.11 26.06
C PRO A 214 -5.77 -52.89 26.20
N GLU A 215 -5.92 -52.12 27.29
CA GLU A 215 -5.10 -50.95 27.59
C GLU A 215 -3.64 -51.37 27.84
N ILE A 216 -3.41 -52.40 28.67
CA ILE A 216 -2.07 -52.95 28.92
C ILE A 216 -1.44 -53.51 27.65
N LYS A 217 -2.20 -54.23 26.81
CA LYS A 217 -1.70 -54.74 25.52
C LYS A 217 -1.25 -53.60 24.60
N GLU A 218 -2.00 -52.52 24.53
CA GLU A 218 -1.65 -51.38 23.68
C GLU A 218 -0.44 -50.62 24.25
N THR A 219 -0.39 -50.37 25.56
CA THR A 219 0.77 -49.74 26.22
C THR A 219 2.04 -50.57 26.03
N ARG A 220 1.98 -51.91 26.16
CA ARG A 220 3.14 -52.77 25.90
C ARG A 220 3.62 -52.68 24.44
N LYS A 221 2.71 -52.55 23.47
CA LYS A 221 3.07 -52.33 22.07
C LYS A 221 3.68 -50.95 21.84
N LEU A 222 3.22 -49.93 22.55
CA LEU A 222 3.84 -48.60 22.56
C LEU A 222 5.29 -48.71 23.07
N LEU A 223 5.52 -49.36 24.21
CA LEU A 223 6.87 -49.54 24.76
C LEU A 223 7.80 -50.27 23.78
N ASP A 224 7.30 -51.32 23.11
CA ASP A 224 8.05 -52.00 22.04
C ASP A 224 8.37 -51.08 20.86
N TRP A 225 7.41 -50.28 20.45
CA TRP A 225 7.59 -49.32 19.37
C TRP A 225 8.61 -48.25 19.74
N LEU A 226 8.64 -47.75 20.97
CA LEU A 226 9.66 -46.79 21.44
C LEU A 226 11.07 -47.40 21.42
N LEU A 227 11.20 -48.69 21.78
CA LEU A 227 12.48 -49.41 21.78
C LEU A 227 13.03 -49.67 20.38
N ASP A 228 12.16 -49.75 19.37
CA ASP A 228 12.47 -49.96 17.94
C ASP A 228 12.92 -48.67 17.24
N ASP A 229 13.84 -47.93 17.90
CA ASP A 229 14.47 -46.69 17.42
C ASP A 229 13.50 -45.58 16.96
N ASN A 230 12.26 -45.59 17.46
CA ASN A 230 11.29 -44.52 17.23
C ASN A 230 11.40 -43.37 18.26
N PHE A 231 12.19 -43.56 19.32
CA PHE A 231 12.35 -42.58 20.39
C PHE A 231 13.79 -42.51 20.89
N ILE A 232 14.32 -41.28 21.00
CA ILE A 232 15.61 -41.00 21.62
C ILE A 232 15.34 -40.70 23.09
N PHE A 233 15.56 -41.68 23.95
CA PHE A 233 15.46 -41.52 25.39
C PHE A 233 16.55 -40.56 25.89
N GLN A 234 16.14 -39.48 26.56
CA GLN A 234 17.03 -38.48 27.14
C GLN A 234 16.98 -38.45 28.66
N GLY A 235 15.96 -39.01 29.28
CA GLY A 235 15.88 -39.11 30.72
C GLY A 235 14.76 -40.00 31.21
N TYR A 236 14.92 -40.50 32.42
CA TYR A 236 13.96 -41.35 33.11
C TYR A 236 13.92 -41.03 34.60
N GLU A 237 12.75 -41.08 35.20
CA GLU A 237 12.58 -41.07 36.66
C GLU A 237 11.35 -41.89 37.08
N GLU A 238 11.40 -42.45 38.28
CA GLU A 238 10.22 -42.97 38.97
C GLU A 238 9.78 -42.01 40.05
N VAL A 239 8.46 -41.85 40.19
CA VAL A 239 7.87 -40.88 41.10
C VAL A 239 6.78 -41.54 41.91
N VAL A 240 6.74 -41.26 43.21
CA VAL A 240 5.66 -41.64 44.11
C VAL A 240 4.69 -40.48 44.25
N VAL A 241 3.40 -40.76 44.12
CA VAL A 241 2.33 -39.77 44.32
C VAL A 241 1.84 -39.90 45.76
N SER A 242 1.97 -38.83 46.54
CA SER A 242 1.53 -38.79 47.93
C SER A 242 0.53 -37.65 48.17
N GLN A 243 -0.47 -37.89 49.03
CA GLN A 243 -1.46 -36.89 49.42
C GLN A 243 -1.33 -36.59 50.91
N SER A 244 -1.17 -35.31 51.27
CA SER A 244 -1.06 -34.88 52.67
C SER A 244 -1.72 -33.52 52.86
N LYS A 245 -2.60 -33.40 53.86
CA LYS A 245 -3.31 -32.16 54.24
C LYS A 245 -4.01 -31.46 53.06
N GLY A 246 -4.61 -32.23 52.13
CA GLY A 246 -5.32 -31.69 50.97
C GLY A 246 -4.42 -31.21 49.83
N LYS A 247 -3.11 -31.44 49.91
CA LYS A 247 -2.13 -31.19 48.85
C LYS A 247 -1.61 -32.51 48.28
N VAL A 248 -1.23 -32.51 47.02
CA VAL A 248 -0.63 -33.66 46.33
C VAL A 248 0.83 -33.35 46.02
N PHE A 249 1.69 -34.32 46.26
CA PHE A 249 3.12 -34.24 46.01
C PHE A 249 3.57 -35.36 45.09
N THR A 250 4.59 -35.06 44.30
CA THR A 250 5.35 -36.02 43.53
C THR A 250 6.77 -36.06 44.08
N ASP A 251 7.17 -37.21 44.62
CA ASP A 251 8.49 -37.45 45.19
C ASP A 251 9.26 -38.41 44.28
N ALA A 252 10.41 -38.00 43.74
CA ALA A 252 11.27 -38.86 42.93
C ALA A 252 11.85 -40.01 43.79
N VAL A 253 11.88 -41.22 43.24
CA VAL A 253 12.46 -42.39 43.91
C VAL A 253 13.98 -42.34 43.75
N ASP A 254 14.68 -42.34 44.89
CA ASP A 254 16.14 -42.26 44.92
C ASP A 254 16.80 -43.37 44.08
N GLY A 255 17.83 -43.02 43.32
CA GLY A 255 18.54 -43.92 42.41
C GLY A 255 17.83 -44.25 41.08
N THR A 256 16.63 -43.70 40.82
CA THR A 256 15.91 -43.96 39.54
C THR A 256 16.10 -42.88 38.48
N GLN A 257 16.71 -41.74 38.85
CA GLN A 257 16.91 -40.60 37.97
C GLN A 257 18.08 -40.85 37.00
N LEU A 258 17.76 -41.02 35.72
CA LEU A 258 18.72 -41.31 34.65
C LEU A 258 18.73 -40.22 33.56
N GLY A 259 19.85 -40.13 32.84
CA GLY A 259 20.10 -39.15 31.79
C GLY A 259 20.01 -37.73 32.32
N THR A 260 19.26 -36.90 31.62
CA THR A 260 19.01 -35.49 31.98
C THR A 260 18.16 -35.32 33.25
N GLN A 261 17.54 -36.38 33.79
CA GLN A 261 16.78 -36.30 35.05
C GLN A 261 17.65 -36.42 36.31
N ARG A 262 18.96 -36.72 36.17
CA ARG A 262 19.89 -36.80 37.32
C ARG A 262 19.94 -35.54 38.19
N GLN A 263 19.52 -34.40 37.66
CA GLN A 263 19.49 -33.11 38.37
C GLN A 263 18.07 -32.64 38.74
N ALA A 264 17.05 -33.47 38.52
CA ALA A 264 15.66 -33.10 38.77
C ALA A 264 15.37 -32.98 40.28
N PRO A 265 14.48 -32.04 40.69
CA PRO A 265 14.15 -31.84 42.09
C PRO A 265 13.47 -33.08 42.69
N VAL A 266 13.91 -33.48 43.88
CA VAL A 266 13.45 -34.71 44.55
C VAL A 266 11.99 -34.64 44.99
N ARG A 267 11.45 -33.45 45.27
CA ARG A 267 10.06 -33.26 45.69
C ARG A 267 9.44 -32.04 45.04
N ALA A 268 8.25 -32.20 44.47
CA ALA A 268 7.44 -31.12 43.93
C ALA A 268 6.01 -31.14 44.50
N GLU A 269 5.49 -29.98 44.88
CA GLU A 269 4.07 -29.77 45.21
C GLU A 269 3.30 -29.48 43.92
N LEU A 270 2.19 -30.19 43.69
CA LEU A 270 1.39 -30.02 42.48
C LEU A 270 0.34 -28.91 42.63
N SER A 271 0.23 -28.07 41.61
CA SER A 271 -0.89 -27.12 41.46
C SER A 271 -2.23 -27.86 41.33
N GLN A 272 -3.35 -27.16 41.54
CA GLN A 272 -4.68 -27.78 41.46
C GLN A 272 -4.98 -28.38 40.08
N LEU A 273 -4.42 -27.80 39.01
CA LEU A 273 -4.56 -28.29 37.65
C LEU A 273 -3.68 -29.51 37.37
N GLU A 274 -2.45 -29.51 37.88
CA GLU A 274 -1.53 -30.66 37.78
C GLU A 274 -2.08 -31.89 38.50
N GLN A 275 -2.81 -31.69 39.60
CA GLN A 275 -3.48 -32.76 40.31
C GLN A 275 -4.50 -33.50 39.42
N GLN A 276 -5.23 -32.80 38.55
CA GLN A 276 -6.17 -33.43 37.62
C GLN A 276 -5.45 -34.36 36.63
N PHE A 277 -4.28 -33.93 36.14
CA PHE A 277 -3.47 -34.71 35.21
C PHE A 277 -2.80 -35.91 35.90
N VAL A 278 -2.16 -35.71 37.06
CA VAL A 278 -1.44 -36.77 37.80
C VAL A 278 -2.40 -37.79 38.42
N LEU A 279 -3.57 -37.39 38.90
CA LEU A 279 -4.55 -38.31 39.50
C LEU A 279 -5.49 -38.97 38.48
N ALA A 280 -5.45 -38.59 37.20
CA ALA A 280 -6.29 -39.20 36.17
C ALA A 280 -6.05 -40.72 36.06
N GLU A 281 -7.13 -41.51 36.07
CA GLU A 281 -7.10 -42.98 35.99
C GLU A 281 -6.89 -43.47 34.54
N LYS A 282 -5.79 -43.05 33.90
CA LYS A 282 -5.33 -43.52 32.58
C LYS A 282 -3.93 -44.13 32.71
N LEU A 283 -3.70 -45.32 32.14
CA LEU A 283 -2.43 -46.03 32.30
C LEU A 283 -1.26 -45.31 31.63
N ALA A 284 -1.45 -44.83 30.40
CA ALA A 284 -0.44 -44.11 29.64
C ALA A 284 -0.92 -42.68 29.36
N MET A 285 -0.07 -41.70 29.65
CA MET A 285 -0.32 -40.29 29.39
C MET A 285 0.85 -39.67 28.63
N PHE A 286 0.55 -38.63 27.84
CA PHE A 286 1.49 -37.94 26.98
C PHE A 286 1.40 -36.44 27.23
N SER A 287 2.55 -35.79 27.34
CA SER A 287 2.65 -34.33 27.50
C SER A 287 3.93 -33.84 26.82
N LYS A 288 4.08 -32.52 26.75
CA LYS A 288 5.39 -31.90 26.59
C LYS A 288 6.01 -31.65 27.97
N ASP A 289 7.32 -31.75 28.03
CA ASP A 289 8.12 -31.26 29.15
C ASP A 289 8.32 -29.75 29.03
N VAL A 290 8.39 -29.07 30.17
CA VAL A 290 8.61 -27.61 30.25
C VAL A 290 10.04 -27.25 29.83
N GLN A 291 10.99 -28.18 29.99
CA GLN A 291 12.36 -27.98 29.54
C GLN A 291 12.53 -28.34 28.06
N ARG A 292 13.26 -27.48 27.35
CA ARG A 292 13.74 -27.79 26.00
C ARG A 292 14.87 -28.81 26.06
N SER A 293 14.93 -29.64 25.03
CA SER A 293 16.04 -30.56 24.83
C SER A 293 17.33 -29.80 24.53
N THR A 294 18.40 -30.13 25.26
CA THR A 294 19.78 -29.69 25.01
C THR A 294 20.53 -30.65 24.08
N VAL A 295 19.96 -31.84 23.82
CA VAL A 295 20.58 -32.91 23.01
C VAL A 295 19.82 -33.08 21.69
N HIS A 296 20.53 -33.15 20.57
CA HIS A 296 20.02 -33.45 19.22
C HIS A 296 19.10 -32.39 18.55
N ARG A 297 18.10 -31.82 19.24
CA ARG A 297 17.20 -30.75 18.74
C ARG A 297 16.74 -29.80 19.84
N SER A 298 16.54 -28.52 19.53
CA SER A 298 16.07 -27.47 20.46
C SER A 298 14.54 -27.34 20.52
N VAL A 299 13.87 -28.44 20.84
CA VAL A 299 12.39 -28.52 20.93
C VAL A 299 11.97 -28.93 22.33
N TYR A 300 10.69 -28.73 22.68
CA TYR A 300 10.16 -29.30 23.92
C TYR A 300 10.25 -30.82 23.88
N ARG A 301 10.81 -31.42 24.94
CA ARG A 301 10.89 -32.87 25.06
C ARG A 301 9.48 -33.46 25.14
N ASP A 302 9.31 -34.62 24.54
CA ASP A 302 8.12 -35.43 24.72
C ASP A 302 8.22 -36.18 26.05
N LEU A 303 7.16 -36.07 26.85
CA LEU A 303 7.02 -36.72 28.15
C LEU A 303 5.98 -37.85 28.04
N ILE A 304 6.45 -39.08 28.21
CA ILE A 304 5.62 -40.29 28.22
C ILE A 304 5.55 -40.79 29.67
N ILE A 305 4.33 -40.91 30.19
CA ILE A 305 4.09 -41.27 31.59
C ILE A 305 3.31 -42.58 31.61
N ILE A 306 3.84 -43.57 32.33
CA ILE A 306 3.14 -44.81 32.63
C ILE A 306 2.83 -44.84 34.12
N LYS A 307 1.55 -44.89 34.47
CA LYS A 307 1.10 -44.83 35.87
C LYS A 307 1.10 -46.19 36.54
N ARG A 308 1.45 -46.19 37.83
CA ARG A 308 1.29 -47.32 38.74
C ARG A 308 0.09 -47.10 39.64
N PHE A 309 -0.65 -48.18 39.87
CA PHE A 309 -1.90 -48.15 40.62
C PHE A 309 -1.87 -49.18 41.75
N ASP A 310 -2.58 -48.88 42.82
CA ASP A 310 -2.84 -49.86 43.88
C ASP A 310 -3.93 -50.88 43.49
N ALA A 311 -4.27 -51.77 44.43
CA ALA A 311 -5.30 -52.79 44.24
C ALA A 311 -6.73 -52.21 44.15
N GLN A 312 -6.93 -50.96 44.59
CA GLN A 312 -8.20 -50.24 44.54
C GLN A 312 -8.34 -49.40 43.27
N GLY A 313 -7.29 -49.30 42.46
CA GLY A 313 -7.26 -48.54 41.21
C GLY A 313 -6.81 -47.09 41.38
N ALA A 314 -6.33 -46.68 42.55
CA ALA A 314 -5.81 -45.33 42.76
C ALA A 314 -4.35 -45.20 42.30
N VAL A 315 -3.97 -44.03 41.78
CA VAL A 315 -2.60 -43.74 41.31
C VAL A 315 -1.66 -43.62 42.50
N ILE A 316 -0.61 -44.44 42.54
CA ILE A 316 0.41 -44.45 43.59
C ILE A 316 1.79 -44.00 43.09
N GLY A 317 2.00 -43.96 41.78
CA GLY A 317 3.28 -43.54 41.20
C GLY A 317 3.27 -43.44 39.68
N GLU A 318 4.38 -42.96 39.13
CA GLU A 318 4.58 -42.71 37.71
C GLU A 318 6.00 -43.13 37.29
N CYS A 319 6.11 -43.78 36.13
CA CYS A 319 7.35 -43.94 35.39
C CYS A 319 7.37 -42.91 34.26
N ARG A 320 8.31 -41.97 34.28
CA ARG A 320 8.36 -40.83 33.36
C ARG A 320 9.55 -40.98 32.42
N PHE A 321 9.29 -41.02 31.12
CA PHE A 321 10.30 -41.05 30.08
C PHE A 321 10.30 -39.72 29.33
N ASN A 322 11.45 -39.06 29.27
CA ASN A 322 11.64 -37.83 28.52
C ASN A 322 12.53 -38.09 27.32
N GLY A 323 12.20 -37.51 26.17
CA GLY A 323 12.99 -37.69 24.97
C GLY A 323 12.39 -37.03 23.75
N LEU A 324 12.80 -37.53 22.58
CA LEU A 324 12.38 -36.98 21.29
C LEU A 324 12.03 -38.11 20.32
N TYR A 325 10.93 -37.96 19.55
CA TYR A 325 10.63 -38.87 18.45
C TYR A 325 11.66 -38.77 17.31
N THR A 326 12.11 -39.89 16.76
CA THR A 326 13.10 -39.90 15.66
C THR A 326 12.52 -39.43 14.33
N SER A 327 13.38 -39.11 13.35
CA SER A 327 12.96 -38.67 12.02
C SER A 327 12.06 -39.68 11.29
N SER A 328 12.23 -40.98 11.55
CA SER A 328 11.42 -42.06 10.97
C SER A 328 9.93 -41.97 11.37
N VAL A 329 9.63 -41.47 12.58
CA VAL A 329 8.25 -41.31 13.07
C VAL A 329 7.46 -40.34 12.20
N PHE A 330 8.10 -39.26 11.76
CA PHE A 330 7.47 -38.23 10.92
C PHE A 330 7.19 -38.72 9.48
N LEU A 331 7.92 -39.73 9.03
CA LEU A 331 7.78 -40.34 7.69
C LEU A 331 6.88 -41.58 7.69
N THR A 332 6.58 -42.14 8.86
CA THR A 332 5.79 -43.37 8.97
C THR A 332 4.29 -43.07 8.86
N ASN A 333 3.54 -44.02 8.31
CA ASN A 333 2.08 -43.96 8.31
C ASN A 333 1.54 -43.95 9.76
N PRO A 334 0.75 -42.94 10.18
CA PRO A 334 0.26 -42.83 11.56
C PRO A 334 -0.55 -44.02 12.07
N LEU A 335 -1.18 -44.81 11.19
CA LEU A 335 -1.89 -46.04 11.57
C LEU A 335 -0.97 -47.15 12.09
N ARG A 336 0.36 -47.02 11.93
CA ARG A 336 1.34 -47.94 12.50
C ARG A 336 1.78 -47.54 13.91
N ILE A 337 1.50 -46.33 14.35
CA ILE A 337 1.92 -45.82 15.66
C ILE A 337 0.93 -46.33 16.72
N PRO A 338 1.38 -47.09 17.74
CA PRO A 338 0.51 -47.53 18.84
C PRO A 338 -0.13 -46.34 19.55
N VAL A 339 -1.30 -46.56 20.16
CA VAL A 339 -2.17 -45.52 20.74
C VAL A 339 -2.79 -44.58 19.69
N VAL A 340 -1.99 -43.98 18.80
CA VAL A 340 -2.46 -43.10 17.72
C VAL A 340 -3.42 -43.85 16.80
N ARG A 341 -3.05 -45.05 16.34
CA ARG A 341 -3.88 -45.86 15.44
C ARG A 341 -5.29 -46.11 15.96
N GLN A 342 -5.47 -46.27 17.28
CA GLN A 342 -6.79 -46.49 17.88
C GLN A 342 -7.65 -45.23 17.78
N LYS A 343 -7.06 -44.05 18.04
CA LYS A 343 -7.72 -42.75 17.85
C LYS A 343 -8.15 -42.57 16.39
N LEU A 344 -7.27 -42.88 15.44
CA LEU A 344 -7.56 -42.71 14.02
C LEU A 344 -8.64 -43.67 13.53
N ILE A 345 -8.60 -44.94 13.94
CA ILE A 345 -9.63 -45.93 13.60
C ILE A 345 -10.99 -45.49 14.18
N ALA A 346 -11.03 -44.99 15.42
CA ALA A 346 -12.25 -44.47 16.02
C ALA A 346 -12.84 -43.31 15.20
N ILE A 347 -12.02 -42.30 14.87
CA ILE A 347 -12.45 -41.13 14.05
C ILE A 347 -12.98 -41.58 12.69
N LEU A 348 -12.27 -42.48 12.00
CA LEU A 348 -12.68 -42.98 10.68
C LEU A 348 -13.93 -43.86 10.75
N SER A 349 -14.12 -44.63 11.82
CA SER A 349 -15.33 -45.45 12.00
C SER A 349 -16.59 -44.62 12.26
N GLU A 350 -16.43 -43.45 12.88
CA GLU A 350 -17.53 -42.55 13.23
C GLU A 350 -17.81 -41.48 12.17
N CYS A 351 -16.98 -41.38 11.11
CA CYS A 351 -17.07 -40.28 10.15
C CYS A 351 -18.28 -40.34 9.21
N GLY A 352 -18.93 -41.50 9.08
CA GLY A 352 -20.06 -41.71 8.17
C GLY A 352 -19.72 -41.64 6.68
N PHE A 353 -18.44 -41.53 6.30
CA PHE A 353 -18.00 -41.57 4.91
C PHE A 353 -17.84 -43.00 4.41
N GLU A 354 -18.20 -43.23 3.14
CA GLU A 354 -18.00 -44.52 2.49
C GLU A 354 -16.49 -44.86 2.43
N PRO A 355 -16.05 -46.01 2.98
CA PRO A 355 -14.66 -46.42 2.93
C PRO A 355 -14.09 -46.43 1.51
N GLY A 356 -12.98 -45.72 1.30
CA GLY A 356 -12.33 -45.61 -0.01
C GLY A 356 -12.96 -44.59 -0.98
N GLY A 357 -14.08 -43.98 -0.63
CA GLY A 357 -14.67 -42.85 -1.33
C GLY A 357 -13.79 -41.58 -1.26
N HIS A 358 -14.15 -40.56 -2.03
CA HIS A 358 -13.39 -39.30 -2.11
C HIS A 358 -13.23 -38.63 -0.72
N SER A 359 -14.33 -38.39 -0.01
CA SER A 359 -14.32 -37.75 1.32
C SER A 359 -13.54 -38.56 2.36
N HIS A 360 -13.67 -39.89 2.34
CA HIS A 360 -12.89 -40.77 3.22
C HIS A 360 -11.40 -40.66 2.93
N LYS A 361 -10.97 -40.70 1.65
CA LYS A 361 -9.56 -40.54 1.26
C LYS A 361 -9.01 -39.17 1.64
N ALA A 362 -9.79 -38.11 1.45
CA ALA A 362 -9.42 -36.75 1.83
C ALA A 362 -9.23 -36.62 3.34
N LEU A 363 -10.14 -37.16 4.17
CA LEU A 363 -9.98 -37.15 5.63
C LEU A 363 -8.76 -37.97 6.09
N VAL A 364 -8.53 -39.14 5.49
CA VAL A 364 -7.32 -39.94 5.76
C VAL A 364 -6.05 -39.16 5.43
N GLN A 365 -6.03 -38.44 4.30
CA GLN A 365 -4.91 -37.60 3.91
C GLN A 365 -4.68 -36.46 4.93
N ILE A 366 -5.74 -35.76 5.33
CA ILE A 366 -5.67 -34.69 6.34
C ILE A 366 -5.02 -35.19 7.64
N ILE A 367 -5.51 -36.31 8.17
CA ILE A 367 -4.98 -36.93 9.38
C ILE A 367 -3.52 -37.36 9.16
N THR A 368 -3.21 -37.90 7.98
CA THR A 368 -1.85 -38.31 7.60
C THR A 368 -0.90 -37.13 7.45
N ASP A 369 -1.39 -35.91 7.22
CA ASP A 369 -0.56 -34.71 7.10
C ASP A 369 -0.45 -33.92 8.41
N MET A 370 -1.26 -34.23 9.43
CA MET A 370 -1.20 -33.58 10.75
C MET A 370 0.16 -33.78 11.44
N PRO A 371 0.61 -32.83 12.28
CA PRO A 371 1.84 -33.00 13.05
C PRO A 371 1.77 -34.27 13.91
N ARG A 372 2.81 -35.11 13.88
CA ARG A 372 2.79 -36.41 14.57
C ARG A 372 2.61 -36.27 16.06
N GLU A 373 3.23 -35.24 16.63
CA GLU A 373 3.11 -34.89 18.03
C GLU A 373 1.66 -34.55 18.40
N GLU A 374 0.92 -33.86 17.51
CA GLU A 374 -0.49 -33.57 17.73
C GLU A 374 -1.33 -34.85 17.76
N LEU A 375 -1.06 -35.81 16.88
CA LEU A 375 -1.74 -37.12 16.89
C LEU A 375 -1.50 -37.90 18.19
N VAL A 376 -0.31 -37.77 18.78
CA VAL A 376 0.03 -38.40 20.06
C VAL A 376 -0.61 -37.67 21.23
N LEU A 377 -0.49 -36.35 21.29
CA LEU A 377 -0.87 -35.52 22.44
C LEU A 377 -2.37 -35.25 22.55
N ALA A 378 -3.07 -35.08 21.42
CA ALA A 378 -4.48 -34.71 21.42
C ALA A 378 -5.38 -35.91 21.77
N GLU A 379 -6.46 -35.67 22.51
CA GLU A 379 -7.49 -36.67 22.74
C GLU A 379 -8.30 -36.91 21.46
N THR A 380 -8.97 -38.06 21.38
CA THR A 380 -9.68 -38.48 20.15
C THR A 380 -10.72 -37.45 19.69
N GLU A 381 -11.43 -36.82 20.62
CA GLU A 381 -12.46 -35.81 20.30
C GLU A 381 -11.86 -34.51 19.76
N ASP A 382 -10.73 -34.06 20.30
CA ASP A 382 -10.03 -32.86 19.79
C ASP A 382 -9.47 -33.11 18.39
N LEU A 383 -8.91 -34.31 18.16
CA LEU A 383 -8.44 -34.72 16.83
C LEU A 383 -9.59 -34.81 15.83
N LYS A 384 -10.75 -35.33 16.25
CA LYS A 384 -11.97 -35.37 15.43
C LYS A 384 -12.38 -33.94 15.05
N ARG A 385 -12.59 -33.05 16.02
CA ARG A 385 -12.96 -31.65 15.79
C ARG A 385 -12.01 -30.96 14.82
N THR A 386 -10.70 -31.11 15.03
CA THR A 386 -9.67 -30.47 14.21
C THR A 386 -9.63 -31.05 12.79
N SER A 387 -9.65 -32.37 12.65
CA SER A 387 -9.59 -33.05 11.35
C SER A 387 -10.81 -32.71 10.48
N PHE A 388 -12.01 -32.71 11.07
CA PHE A 388 -13.24 -32.31 10.38
C PHE A 388 -13.27 -30.81 10.08
N GLY A 389 -12.74 -29.98 10.98
CA GLY A 389 -12.56 -28.56 10.72
C GLY A 389 -11.70 -28.32 9.48
N ILE A 390 -10.55 -29.00 9.38
CA ILE A 390 -9.67 -28.93 8.20
C ILE A 390 -10.38 -29.46 6.95
N PHE A 391 -11.12 -30.58 7.07
CA PHE A 391 -11.87 -31.17 5.95
C PHE A 391 -12.93 -30.21 5.40
N ASN A 392 -13.71 -29.55 6.26
CA ASN A 392 -14.74 -28.60 5.85
C ASN A 392 -14.19 -27.32 5.20
N MET A 393 -12.87 -27.10 5.31
CA MET A 393 -12.19 -25.99 4.66
C MET A 393 -11.52 -26.35 3.35
N GLN A 394 -11.30 -27.63 3.03
CA GLN A 394 -10.68 -28.01 1.77
C GLN A 394 -11.44 -27.33 0.61
N GLU A 395 -10.67 -26.66 -0.26
CA GLU A 395 -11.09 -25.78 -1.37
C GLU A 395 -11.47 -24.33 -1.04
N ARG A 396 -11.57 -23.93 0.23
CA ARG A 396 -11.83 -22.53 0.60
C ARG A 396 -10.53 -21.78 0.82
N ARG A 397 -10.32 -20.72 0.04
CA ARG A 397 -9.14 -19.82 0.14
C ARG A 397 -9.27 -18.86 1.33
N ARG A 398 -9.35 -19.39 2.55
CA ARG A 398 -9.57 -18.61 3.79
C ARG A 398 -8.61 -19.06 4.90
N ALA A 399 -8.22 -18.10 5.75
CA ALA A 399 -7.44 -18.41 6.95
C ALA A 399 -8.29 -19.13 8.01
N CYS A 400 -7.64 -19.90 8.89
CA CYS A 400 -8.28 -20.57 10.02
C CYS A 400 -7.30 -20.80 11.17
N LEU A 401 -7.84 -21.00 12.37
CA LEU A 401 -7.07 -21.34 13.54
C LEU A 401 -7.76 -22.45 14.33
N PHE A 402 -7.03 -23.53 14.64
CA PHE A 402 -7.46 -24.54 15.59
C PHE A 402 -6.60 -24.45 16.83
N VAL A 403 -7.21 -24.16 17.99
CA VAL A 403 -6.53 -24.09 19.28
C VAL A 403 -6.97 -25.29 20.13
N ARG A 404 -6.00 -26.00 20.69
CA ARG A 404 -6.21 -27.05 21.68
C ARG A 404 -5.32 -26.78 22.89
N GLN A 405 -5.91 -26.77 24.08
CA GLN A 405 -5.16 -26.82 25.32
C GLN A 405 -4.77 -28.27 25.62
N ASP A 406 -3.53 -28.50 26.02
CA ASP A 406 -3.06 -29.83 26.36
C ASP A 406 -3.63 -30.34 27.71
N SER A 407 -3.50 -31.65 27.94
CA SER A 407 -4.02 -32.29 29.16
C SER A 407 -3.32 -31.84 30.43
N SER A 408 -2.05 -31.38 30.35
CA SER A 408 -1.34 -30.81 31.49
C SER A 408 -1.76 -29.36 31.79
N LYS A 409 -2.51 -28.74 30.87
CA LYS A 409 -2.88 -27.32 30.85
C LYS A 409 -1.70 -26.35 30.83
N ARG A 410 -0.50 -26.81 30.51
CA ARG A 410 0.70 -25.95 30.41
C ARG A 410 0.99 -25.50 28.98
N PHE A 411 0.37 -26.15 27.99
CA PHE A 411 0.64 -25.88 26.58
C PHE A 411 -0.64 -25.66 25.79
N TYR A 412 -0.56 -24.74 24.84
CA TYR A 412 -1.54 -24.59 23.77
C TYR A 412 -0.93 -25.02 22.44
N SER A 413 -1.57 -25.96 21.76
CA SER A 413 -1.27 -26.34 20.38
C SER A 413 -2.19 -25.56 19.45
N CYS A 414 -1.61 -24.72 18.59
CA CYS A 414 -2.35 -23.88 17.65
C CYS A 414 -1.97 -24.23 16.21
N LEU A 415 -2.91 -24.78 15.44
CA LEU A 415 -2.73 -25.04 14.01
C LEU A 415 -3.38 -23.91 13.22
N TYR A 416 -2.53 -23.09 12.62
CA TYR A 416 -2.92 -21.95 11.80
C TYR A 416 -2.76 -22.31 10.32
N TYR A 417 -3.84 -22.18 9.53
CA TYR A 417 -3.77 -22.34 8.08
C TYR A 417 -4.10 -21.01 7.39
N ILE A 418 -3.41 -20.74 6.28
CA ILE A 418 -3.60 -19.55 5.47
C ILE A 418 -3.34 -19.87 3.98
N PRO A 419 -4.04 -19.24 3.03
CA PRO A 419 -3.68 -19.31 1.61
C PRO A 419 -2.19 -19.05 1.38
N ARG A 420 -1.56 -19.91 0.56
CA ARG A 420 -0.10 -19.90 0.36
C ARG A 420 0.43 -18.56 -0.14
N ASP A 421 -0.34 -17.84 -0.93
CA ASP A 421 0.01 -16.54 -1.50
C ASP A 421 -0.07 -15.37 -0.49
N LEU A 422 -0.78 -15.54 0.63
CA LEU A 422 -0.84 -14.56 1.71
C LEU A 422 0.21 -14.81 2.79
N TYR A 423 0.86 -15.98 2.78
CA TYR A 423 1.84 -16.35 3.78
C TYR A 423 3.10 -15.47 3.67
N THR A 424 3.39 -14.71 4.73
CA THR A 424 4.64 -13.96 4.88
C THR A 424 5.21 -14.15 6.28
N THR A 425 6.54 -14.02 6.43
CA THR A 425 7.18 -14.06 7.75
C THR A 425 6.62 -12.98 8.69
N LYS A 426 6.29 -11.81 8.15
CA LYS A 426 5.67 -10.70 8.91
C LYS A 426 4.31 -11.13 9.48
N LEU A 427 3.41 -11.65 8.64
CA LEU A 427 2.09 -12.11 9.08
C LEU A 427 2.20 -13.27 10.09
N ARG A 428 3.07 -14.26 9.83
CA ARG A 428 3.36 -15.34 10.80
C ARG A 428 3.74 -14.77 12.18
N ASN A 429 4.65 -13.79 12.21
CA ASN A 429 5.12 -13.19 13.47
C ASN A 429 4.02 -12.37 14.16
N THR A 430 3.17 -11.66 13.40
CA THR A 430 2.01 -10.95 13.95
C THR A 430 1.00 -11.91 14.58
N VAL A 431 0.68 -13.01 13.90
CA VAL A 431 -0.19 -14.08 14.42
C VAL A 431 0.41 -14.71 15.67
N LEU A 432 1.70 -15.05 15.64
CA LEU A 432 2.42 -15.55 16.80
C LEU A 432 2.34 -14.59 17.99
N HIS A 433 2.54 -13.28 17.77
CA HIS A 433 2.47 -12.30 18.85
C HIS A 433 1.06 -12.20 19.45
N LEU A 434 0.01 -12.27 18.63
CA LEU A 434 -1.37 -12.30 19.10
C LEU A 434 -1.66 -13.56 19.93
N LEU A 435 -1.23 -14.74 19.46
CA LEU A 435 -1.36 -16.00 20.20
C LEU A 435 -0.57 -15.95 21.52
N TYR A 436 0.70 -15.56 21.47
CA TYR A 436 1.59 -15.49 22.62
C TYR A 436 1.03 -14.55 23.70
N LYS A 437 0.55 -13.36 23.31
CA LYS A 437 -0.05 -12.40 24.25
C LYS A 437 -1.42 -12.86 24.76
N GLY A 438 -2.29 -13.32 23.86
CA GLY A 438 -3.67 -13.72 24.19
C GLY A 438 -3.74 -14.99 25.04
N LEU A 439 -2.75 -15.87 24.94
CA LEU A 439 -2.67 -17.12 25.70
C LEU A 439 -1.76 -17.01 26.94
N HIS A 440 -1.24 -15.81 27.25
CA HIS A 440 -0.30 -15.58 28.35
C HIS A 440 0.97 -16.47 28.27
N GLY A 441 1.53 -16.57 27.07
CA GLY A 441 2.73 -17.36 26.79
C GLY A 441 3.97 -16.85 27.51
N ARG A 442 4.85 -17.79 27.89
CA ARG A 442 6.19 -17.57 28.46
C ARG A 442 7.32 -18.01 27.53
N ASP A 443 7.05 -19.01 26.70
CA ASP A 443 7.94 -19.51 25.67
C ASP A 443 7.08 -20.12 24.55
N TYR A 444 7.65 -20.30 23.35
CA TYR A 444 6.91 -20.80 22.21
C TYR A 444 7.78 -21.59 21.23
N GLU A 445 7.14 -22.49 20.49
CA GLU A 445 7.68 -23.13 19.30
C GLU A 445 6.80 -22.79 18.09
N ALA A 446 7.40 -22.62 16.91
CA ALA A 446 6.68 -22.23 15.72
C ALA A 446 7.26 -22.90 14.46
N ASN A 447 6.57 -23.93 13.97
CA ASN A 447 6.99 -24.72 12.81
C ASN A 447 6.06 -24.49 11.63
N SER A 448 6.59 -23.95 10.53
CA SER A 448 5.80 -23.67 9.32
C SER A 448 6.12 -24.69 8.22
N GLN A 449 5.07 -25.16 7.55
CA GLN A 449 5.15 -26.13 6.46
C GLN A 449 4.36 -25.60 5.26
N ILE A 450 5.06 -25.46 4.14
CA ILE A 450 4.47 -25.15 2.84
C ILE A 450 4.55 -26.44 2.01
N SER A 451 3.41 -26.95 1.57
CA SER A 451 3.30 -28.19 0.79
C SER A 451 2.65 -27.92 -0.58
N GLU A 452 2.26 -28.98 -1.30
CA GLU A 452 1.47 -28.87 -2.54
C GLU A 452 0.04 -28.34 -2.31
N SER A 453 -0.41 -28.28 -1.05
CA SER A 453 -1.70 -27.68 -0.69
C SER A 453 -1.78 -26.21 -1.07
N ILE A 454 -2.99 -25.73 -1.37
CA ILE A 454 -3.29 -24.31 -1.56
C ILE A 454 -3.16 -23.50 -0.26
N LEU A 455 -3.11 -24.19 0.89
CA LEU A 455 -2.92 -23.60 2.21
C LEU A 455 -1.52 -23.92 2.74
N SER A 456 -0.86 -22.90 3.29
CA SER A 456 0.29 -23.06 4.17
C SER A 456 -0.18 -23.31 5.60
N ARG A 457 0.56 -24.13 6.35
CA ARG A 457 0.28 -24.40 7.77
C ARG A 457 1.41 -23.90 8.64
N THR A 458 1.08 -23.26 9.75
CA THR A 458 2.00 -23.04 10.87
C THR A 458 1.45 -23.70 12.12
N HIS A 459 2.26 -24.53 12.76
CA HIS A 459 2.00 -25.11 14.06
C HIS A 459 2.74 -24.32 15.13
N PHE A 460 1.98 -23.67 16.01
CA PHE A 460 2.51 -22.98 17.18
C PHE A 460 2.26 -23.82 18.43
N VAL A 461 3.27 -23.95 19.28
CA VAL A 461 3.15 -24.54 20.61
C VAL A 461 3.49 -23.45 21.61
N ILE A 462 2.52 -23.01 22.42
CA ILE A 462 2.70 -21.90 23.37
C ILE A 462 2.74 -22.48 24.78
N PHE A 463 3.87 -22.34 25.47
CA PHE A 463 3.99 -22.67 26.89
C PHE A 463 3.44 -21.52 27.74
N SER A 464 2.51 -21.80 28.64
CA SER A 464 1.81 -20.79 29.46
C SER A 464 1.72 -21.24 30.92
N ASP A 465 1.74 -20.30 31.86
CA ASP A 465 1.66 -20.64 33.30
C ASP A 465 0.23 -21.05 33.68
N PRO A 466 -0.01 -22.27 34.19
CA PRO A 466 -1.33 -22.73 34.61
C PRO A 466 -2.03 -21.81 35.63
N ASP A 467 -1.29 -21.10 36.47
CA ASP A 467 -1.87 -20.25 37.52
C ASP A 467 -2.33 -18.86 37.01
N GLN A 468 -2.00 -18.48 35.77
CA GLN A 468 -2.39 -17.21 35.14
C GLN A 468 -3.48 -17.37 34.08
N GLN A 469 -4.11 -18.54 33.98
CA GLN A 469 -5.01 -18.92 32.87
C GLN A 469 -6.50 -18.60 33.06
N ALA A 470 -6.88 -17.70 33.97
CA ALA A 470 -8.29 -17.35 34.14
C ALA A 470 -8.83 -16.61 32.88
N GLU A 471 -9.84 -17.22 32.23
CA GLU A 471 -10.66 -16.73 31.10
C GLU A 471 -9.90 -16.30 29.81
N VAL A 472 -9.25 -17.26 29.14
CA VAL A 472 -8.79 -17.07 27.75
C VAL A 472 -9.98 -17.14 26.78
N ASP A 473 -10.31 -16.03 26.13
CA ASP A 473 -11.31 -15.98 25.06
C ASP A 473 -10.67 -16.35 23.70
N ILE A 474 -10.67 -17.65 23.41
CA ILE A 474 -10.14 -18.20 22.15
C ILE A 474 -10.90 -17.62 20.94
N ALA A 475 -12.21 -17.38 21.04
CA ALA A 475 -13.02 -16.89 19.92
C ALA A 475 -12.63 -15.47 19.54
N THR A 476 -12.35 -14.60 20.52
CA THR A 476 -11.85 -13.25 20.23
C THR A 476 -10.44 -13.27 19.63
N ILE A 477 -9.56 -14.16 20.09
CA ILE A 477 -8.21 -14.32 19.52
C ILE A 477 -8.30 -14.79 18.07
N GLU A 478 -9.13 -15.81 17.80
CA GLU A 478 -9.38 -16.32 16.46
C GLU A 478 -9.93 -15.24 15.53
N ALA A 479 -10.95 -14.49 15.94
CA ALA A 479 -11.55 -13.44 15.13
C ALA A 479 -10.52 -12.37 14.69
N ARG A 480 -9.66 -11.94 15.62
CA ARG A 480 -8.58 -10.98 15.31
C ARG A 480 -7.53 -11.55 14.36
N ILE A 481 -7.15 -12.82 14.54
CA ILE A 481 -6.20 -13.50 13.64
C ILE A 481 -6.80 -13.60 12.24
N LEU A 482 -8.07 -13.99 12.11
CA LEU A 482 -8.75 -14.07 10.83
C LEU A 482 -8.83 -12.70 10.14
N GLU A 483 -9.10 -11.64 10.91
CA GLU A 483 -9.15 -10.27 10.40
C GLU A 483 -7.82 -9.83 9.79
N ILE A 484 -6.69 -9.98 10.50
CA ILE A 484 -5.37 -9.57 10.00
C ILE A 484 -4.84 -10.46 8.86
N SER A 485 -5.49 -11.60 8.64
CA SER A 485 -5.09 -12.59 7.62
C SER A 485 -5.84 -12.42 6.30
N ARG A 486 -6.75 -11.45 6.21
CA ARG A 486 -7.43 -11.06 4.97
C ARG A 486 -6.49 -10.30 4.06
N SER A 487 -6.66 -10.47 2.76
CA SER A 487 -6.01 -9.62 1.78
C SER A 487 -6.76 -8.29 1.63
N TRP A 488 -6.05 -7.26 1.16
CA TRP A 488 -6.68 -5.98 0.82
C TRP A 488 -7.80 -6.15 -0.22
N ASP A 489 -7.65 -7.09 -1.17
CA ASP A 489 -8.67 -7.38 -2.18
C ASP A 489 -9.92 -8.06 -1.58
N ASP A 490 -9.75 -8.90 -0.54
CA ASP A 490 -10.88 -9.46 0.21
C ASP A 490 -11.66 -8.36 0.93
N ASP A 491 -10.94 -7.42 1.57
CA ASP A 491 -11.56 -6.29 2.26
C ASP A 491 -12.21 -5.30 1.28
N LEU A 492 -11.67 -5.14 0.07
CA LEU A 492 -12.30 -4.38 -1.00
C LEU A 492 -13.61 -5.03 -1.43
N SER A 493 -13.64 -6.35 -1.58
CA SER A 493 -14.85 -7.09 -1.94
C SER A 493 -15.97 -6.88 -0.92
N VAL A 494 -15.65 -6.98 0.38
CA VAL A 494 -16.59 -6.68 1.47
C VAL A 494 -17.07 -5.23 1.40
N SER A 495 -16.15 -4.28 1.25
CA SER A 495 -16.47 -2.84 1.19
C SER A 495 -17.38 -2.49 0.00
N LEU A 496 -17.19 -3.15 -1.15
CA LEU A 496 -18.02 -2.97 -2.34
C LEU A 496 -19.42 -3.56 -2.17
N ILE A 497 -19.54 -4.71 -1.51
CA ILE A 497 -20.84 -5.33 -1.19
C ILE A 497 -21.61 -4.46 -0.20
N ASP A 498 -20.95 -3.93 0.83
CA ASP A 498 -21.58 -3.04 1.81
C ASP A 498 -22.08 -1.74 1.17
N ALA A 499 -21.32 -1.18 0.21
CA ALA A 499 -21.67 0.08 -0.45
C ALA A 499 -22.76 -0.05 -1.54
N TYR A 500 -22.74 -1.14 -2.32
CA TYR A 500 -23.60 -1.29 -3.52
C TYR A 500 -24.64 -2.42 -3.41
N GLY A 501 -24.64 -3.20 -2.32
CA GLY A 501 -25.42 -4.41 -2.15
C GLY A 501 -24.78 -5.64 -2.81
N GLU A 502 -25.31 -6.83 -2.50
CA GLU A 502 -24.70 -8.11 -2.90
C GLU A 502 -24.50 -8.25 -4.42
N GLU A 503 -25.53 -7.98 -5.24
CA GLU A 503 -25.45 -8.19 -6.69
C GLU A 503 -24.45 -7.22 -7.36
N LYS A 504 -24.64 -5.91 -7.16
CA LYS A 504 -23.80 -4.88 -7.80
C LYS A 504 -22.38 -4.89 -7.21
N GLY A 505 -22.26 -5.01 -5.89
CA GLY A 505 -20.97 -5.09 -5.20
C GLY A 505 -20.17 -6.29 -5.65
N SER A 506 -20.78 -7.48 -5.78
CA SER A 506 -20.08 -8.66 -6.32
C SER A 506 -19.63 -8.48 -7.76
N ARG A 507 -20.39 -7.76 -8.60
CA ARG A 507 -19.96 -7.45 -9.98
C ARG A 507 -18.75 -6.53 -10.02
N PHE A 508 -18.74 -5.48 -9.19
CA PHE A 508 -17.56 -4.60 -9.06
C PHE A 508 -16.36 -5.36 -8.50
N ALA A 509 -16.55 -6.14 -7.43
CA ALA A 509 -15.49 -6.92 -6.81
C ALA A 509 -14.89 -7.93 -7.80
N ASN A 510 -15.72 -8.55 -8.64
CA ASN A 510 -15.22 -9.39 -9.72
C ASN A 510 -14.45 -8.58 -10.76
N ARG A 511 -15.00 -7.49 -11.29
CA ARG A 511 -14.33 -6.69 -12.34
C ARG A 511 -12.98 -6.12 -11.90
N PHE A 512 -12.85 -5.72 -10.64
CA PHE A 512 -11.66 -5.05 -10.10
C PHE A 512 -10.82 -5.91 -9.14
N ASN A 513 -11.03 -7.23 -9.11
CA ASN A 513 -10.22 -8.13 -8.28
C ASN A 513 -8.76 -8.09 -8.75
N GLY A 514 -7.84 -7.71 -7.86
CA GLY A 514 -6.42 -7.58 -8.18
C GLY A 514 -6.09 -6.36 -9.07
N ALA A 515 -7.04 -5.46 -9.30
CA ALA A 515 -6.86 -4.32 -10.21
C ALA A 515 -5.94 -3.22 -9.67
N PHE A 516 -5.83 -3.11 -8.34
CA PHE A 516 -5.06 -2.06 -7.68
C PHE A 516 -3.60 -2.47 -7.48
N THR A 517 -2.68 -1.53 -7.75
CA THR A 517 -1.25 -1.70 -7.50
C THR A 517 -0.91 -1.74 -6.01
N ALA A 518 0.22 -2.37 -5.66
CA ALA A 518 0.70 -2.41 -4.27
C ALA A 518 0.88 -1.01 -3.66
N ALA A 519 1.39 -0.05 -4.45
CA ALA A 519 1.57 1.34 -4.01
C ALA A 519 0.24 2.03 -3.67
N TYR A 520 -0.84 1.73 -4.39
CA TYR A 520 -2.17 2.24 -4.04
C TYR A 520 -2.66 1.61 -2.73
N LYS A 521 -2.55 0.28 -2.61
CA LYS A 521 -3.01 -0.50 -1.44
C LYS A 521 -2.32 -0.09 -0.14
N GLU A 522 -1.09 0.42 -0.22
CA GLU A 522 -0.34 0.93 0.93
C GLU A 522 -0.80 2.34 1.38
N ASN A 523 -1.27 3.17 0.43
CA ASN A 523 -1.62 4.57 0.70
C ASN A 523 -3.13 4.80 0.96
N PHE A 524 -3.98 3.86 0.56
CA PHE A 524 -5.44 4.03 0.59
C PHE A 524 -6.17 2.84 1.21
N SER A 525 -7.21 3.15 1.99
CA SER A 525 -8.14 2.15 2.50
C SER A 525 -9.04 1.60 1.39
N THR A 526 -9.64 0.44 1.63
CA THR A 526 -10.66 -0.14 0.74
C THR A 526 -11.89 0.76 0.61
N GLY A 527 -12.24 1.51 1.67
CA GLY A 527 -13.29 2.53 1.61
C GLY A 527 -12.96 3.64 0.61
N ASN A 528 -11.71 4.13 0.56
CA ASN A 528 -11.28 5.08 -0.47
C ASN A 528 -11.35 4.50 -1.87
N ALA A 529 -10.96 3.22 -2.03
CA ALA A 529 -11.04 2.53 -3.31
C ALA A 529 -12.48 2.42 -3.84
N VAL A 530 -13.47 2.19 -2.96
CA VAL A 530 -14.89 2.19 -3.36
C VAL A 530 -15.31 3.54 -3.96
N TYR A 531 -14.91 4.66 -3.36
CA TYR A 531 -15.17 6.00 -3.89
C TYR A 531 -14.42 6.28 -5.19
N ASP A 532 -13.17 5.86 -5.30
CA ASP A 532 -12.38 6.01 -6.52
C ASP A 532 -12.99 5.21 -7.68
N LEU A 533 -13.48 3.99 -7.43
CA LEU A 533 -14.21 3.18 -8.42
C LEU A 533 -15.53 3.81 -8.82
N GLN A 534 -16.20 4.53 -7.90
CA GLN A 534 -17.38 5.32 -8.24
C GLN A 534 -17.04 6.41 -9.26
N HIS A 535 -15.93 7.14 -9.05
CA HIS A 535 -15.48 8.16 -10.00
C HIS A 535 -15.06 7.58 -11.34
N ILE A 536 -14.36 6.45 -11.33
CA ILE A 536 -14.01 5.69 -12.54
C ILE A 536 -15.27 5.27 -13.32
N SER A 537 -16.37 4.94 -12.63
CA SER A 537 -17.63 4.55 -13.28
C SER A 537 -18.31 5.68 -14.07
N TYR A 538 -17.97 6.94 -13.79
CA TYR A 538 -18.49 8.11 -14.52
C TYR A 538 -17.71 8.43 -15.80
N LEU A 539 -16.59 7.75 -16.06
CA LEU A 539 -15.78 7.97 -17.26
C LEU A 539 -16.43 7.29 -18.47
N THR A 540 -17.04 8.08 -19.35
CA THR A 540 -17.81 7.60 -20.51
C THR A 540 -17.03 7.60 -21.83
N SER A 541 -15.91 8.31 -21.90
CA SER A 541 -15.08 8.45 -23.11
C SER A 541 -13.61 8.64 -22.77
N ASP A 542 -12.72 8.47 -23.74
CA ASP A 542 -11.26 8.54 -23.53
C ASP A 542 -10.77 9.96 -23.16
N ASP A 543 -11.52 10.99 -23.56
CA ASP A 543 -11.29 12.38 -23.17
C ASP A 543 -12.02 12.80 -21.88
N SER A 544 -12.84 11.91 -21.29
CA SER A 544 -13.56 12.24 -20.07
C SER A 544 -12.64 12.25 -18.85
N ILE A 545 -12.86 13.20 -17.97
CA ILE A 545 -12.17 13.30 -16.68
C ILE A 545 -13.21 13.32 -15.57
N ALA A 546 -12.99 12.52 -14.55
CA ALA A 546 -13.67 12.66 -13.27
C ALA A 546 -12.72 13.27 -12.26
N MET A 547 -13.26 13.87 -11.21
CA MET A 547 -12.46 14.57 -10.21
C MET A 547 -13.03 14.43 -8.81
N SER A 548 -12.15 14.40 -7.81
CA SER A 548 -12.53 14.31 -6.40
C SER A 548 -11.67 15.20 -5.53
N PHE A 549 -12.30 16.08 -4.75
CA PHE A 549 -11.63 16.85 -3.69
C PHE A 549 -11.96 16.24 -2.34
N TYR A 550 -10.94 16.03 -1.52
CA TYR A 550 -11.08 15.50 -0.17
C TYR A 550 -9.98 16.04 0.76
N ARG A 551 -10.18 15.87 2.06
CA ARG A 551 -9.17 16.13 3.10
C ARG A 551 -8.79 14.82 3.76
N SER A 552 -7.50 14.61 4.01
CA SER A 552 -7.09 13.56 4.93
C SER A 552 -7.23 14.06 6.37
N PHE A 553 -7.65 13.19 7.28
CA PHE A 553 -7.81 13.53 8.71
C PHE A 553 -6.49 13.98 9.37
N GLU A 554 -5.37 13.50 8.85
CA GLU A 554 -4.01 13.76 9.38
C GLU A 554 -3.38 15.07 8.86
N GLU A 555 -3.99 15.75 7.89
CA GLU A 555 -3.42 16.93 7.26
C GLU A 555 -3.75 18.24 7.99
N SER A 556 -2.83 19.20 7.91
CA SER A 556 -3.00 20.52 8.52
C SER A 556 -4.08 21.34 7.82
N THR A 557 -4.66 22.29 8.56
CA THR A 557 -5.61 23.27 8.04
C THR A 557 -4.93 24.14 6.97
N GLY A 558 -5.16 23.84 5.70
CA GLY A 558 -4.55 24.56 4.56
C GLY A 558 -4.10 23.66 3.42
N ILE A 559 -4.07 22.34 3.62
CA ILE A 559 -3.78 21.34 2.59
C ILE A 559 -5.09 20.70 2.10
N LEU A 560 -5.13 20.43 0.80
CA LEU A 560 -6.20 19.76 0.09
C LEU A 560 -5.63 18.64 -0.75
N LYS A 561 -6.40 17.55 -0.86
CA LYS A 561 -6.13 16.51 -1.84
C LYS A 561 -7.13 16.59 -2.99
N PHE A 562 -6.62 16.41 -4.19
CA PHE A 562 -7.36 16.50 -5.43
C PHE A 562 -6.97 15.34 -6.33
N LYS A 563 -7.93 14.44 -6.60
CA LYS A 563 -7.75 13.35 -7.55
C LYS A 563 -8.34 13.73 -8.90
N LEU A 564 -7.59 13.45 -9.94
CA LEU A 564 -8.10 13.38 -11.31
C LEU A 564 -8.08 11.94 -11.80
N PHE A 565 -9.13 11.56 -12.51
CA PHE A 565 -9.30 10.23 -13.07
C PHE A 565 -9.37 10.32 -14.59
N SER A 566 -8.58 9.51 -15.30
CA SER A 566 -8.56 9.43 -16.76
C SER A 566 -8.54 7.99 -17.24
N VAL A 567 -8.91 7.80 -18.51
CA VAL A 567 -8.98 6.49 -19.17
C VAL A 567 -7.76 6.32 -20.08
N ASP A 568 -7.11 5.16 -20.01
CA ASP A 568 -6.05 4.66 -20.90
C ASP A 568 -4.78 5.52 -21.06
N ARG A 569 -4.73 6.72 -20.48
CA ARG A 569 -3.54 7.58 -20.46
C ARG A 569 -3.38 8.34 -19.14
N PRO A 570 -2.15 8.51 -18.65
CA PRO A 570 -1.87 9.43 -17.56
C PRO A 570 -2.09 10.88 -18.01
N LEU A 571 -2.46 11.74 -17.07
CA LEU A 571 -2.63 13.17 -17.34
C LEU A 571 -1.27 13.87 -17.45
N VAL A 572 -1.16 14.77 -18.43
CA VAL A 572 0.06 15.55 -18.63
C VAL A 572 0.10 16.70 -17.61
N LEU A 573 1.10 16.69 -16.73
CA LEU A 573 1.23 17.69 -15.67
C LEU A 573 1.27 19.14 -16.18
N SER A 574 1.84 19.38 -17.37
CA SER A 574 1.87 20.72 -17.98
C SER A 574 0.50 21.23 -18.42
N GLU A 575 -0.51 20.35 -18.52
CA GLU A 575 -1.90 20.74 -18.80
C GLU A 575 -2.66 21.02 -17.51
N VAL A 576 -2.42 20.24 -16.45
CA VAL A 576 -3.18 20.33 -15.18
C VAL A 576 -2.65 21.42 -14.25
N ILE A 577 -1.32 21.50 -14.05
CA ILE A 577 -0.71 22.40 -13.07
C ILE A 577 -1.08 23.87 -13.33
N PRO A 578 -1.01 24.41 -14.56
CA PRO A 578 -1.38 25.80 -14.81
C PRO A 578 -2.84 26.11 -14.45
N LEU A 579 -3.76 25.15 -14.63
CA LEU A 579 -5.16 25.33 -14.27
C LEU A 579 -5.34 25.46 -12.75
N LEU A 580 -4.67 24.59 -11.99
CA LEU A 580 -4.69 24.63 -10.54
C LEU A 580 -4.07 25.93 -10.00
N GLU A 581 -2.95 26.37 -10.58
CA GLU A 581 -2.30 27.63 -10.21
C GLU A 581 -3.16 28.86 -10.51
N ASN A 582 -3.85 28.87 -11.66
CA ASN A 582 -4.80 29.93 -12.01
C ASN A 582 -6.04 29.95 -11.10
N LEU A 583 -6.43 28.80 -10.54
CA LEU A 583 -7.46 28.72 -9.48
C LEU A 583 -6.95 29.20 -8.11
N GLY A 584 -5.66 29.48 -7.96
CA GLY A 584 -5.05 29.94 -6.71
C GLY A 584 -4.52 28.83 -5.82
N LEU A 585 -4.39 27.62 -6.35
CA LEU A 585 -3.83 26.46 -5.66
C LEU A 585 -2.33 26.35 -5.95
N LYS A 586 -1.54 25.96 -4.96
CA LYS A 586 -0.12 25.63 -5.13
C LYS A 586 0.05 24.12 -5.07
N VAL A 587 0.51 23.52 -6.16
CA VAL A 587 0.78 22.09 -6.24
C VAL A 587 2.05 21.77 -5.46
N MET A 588 1.95 20.91 -4.44
CA MET A 588 3.08 20.48 -3.61
C MET A 588 3.69 19.18 -4.12
N SER A 589 2.85 18.23 -4.50
CA SER A 589 3.26 16.93 -5.06
C SER A 589 2.11 16.29 -5.83
N GLU A 590 2.43 15.34 -6.69
CA GLU A 590 1.49 14.47 -7.39
C GLU A 590 1.96 13.01 -7.28
N HIS A 591 1.02 12.09 -7.09
CA HIS A 591 1.27 10.66 -7.10
C HIS A 591 0.30 9.97 -8.08
N PRO A 592 0.80 9.37 -9.17
CA PRO A 592 -0.03 8.65 -10.12
C PRO A 592 -0.20 7.19 -9.68
N TYR A 593 -1.41 6.67 -9.82
CA TYR A 593 -1.74 5.27 -9.63
C TYR A 593 -2.50 4.75 -10.84
N VAL A 594 -2.24 3.50 -11.21
CA VAL A 594 -3.00 2.81 -12.26
C VAL A 594 -3.88 1.74 -11.62
N VAL A 595 -5.11 1.61 -12.13
CA VAL A 595 -6.07 0.57 -11.81
C VAL A 595 -6.41 -0.15 -13.12
N THR A 596 -6.04 -1.42 -13.22
CA THR A 596 -6.26 -2.21 -14.43
C THR A 596 -7.39 -3.21 -14.18
N ASP A 597 -8.51 -3.07 -14.88
CA ASP A 597 -9.63 -3.99 -14.70
C ASP A 597 -9.39 -5.36 -15.37
N ARG A 598 -10.31 -6.31 -15.16
CA ARG A 598 -10.22 -7.66 -15.77
C ARG A 598 -10.23 -7.68 -17.30
N ASP A 599 -10.71 -6.62 -17.95
CA ASP A 599 -10.75 -6.50 -19.41
C ASP A 599 -9.48 -5.79 -19.94
N GLU A 600 -8.44 -5.68 -19.10
CA GLU A 600 -7.16 -4.98 -19.36
C GLU A 600 -7.32 -3.49 -19.65
N LYS A 601 -8.44 -2.88 -19.25
CA LYS A 601 -8.65 -1.44 -19.38
C LYS A 601 -7.97 -0.69 -18.24
N GLU A 602 -7.23 0.37 -18.57
CA GLU A 602 -6.45 1.13 -17.60
C GLU A 602 -7.18 2.41 -17.17
N TYR A 603 -7.23 2.62 -15.87
CA TYR A 603 -7.74 3.83 -15.25
C TYR A 603 -6.64 4.48 -14.43
N TRP A 604 -6.32 5.72 -14.78
CA TRP A 604 -5.27 6.49 -14.12
C TRP A 604 -5.86 7.41 -13.06
N ILE A 605 -5.26 7.41 -11.87
CA ILE A 605 -5.63 8.24 -10.73
C ILE A 605 -4.42 9.11 -10.39
N SER A 606 -4.48 10.42 -10.66
CA SER A 606 -3.46 11.38 -10.22
C SER A 606 -3.90 12.05 -8.93
N ASP A 607 -3.30 11.68 -7.79
CA ASP A 607 -3.56 12.27 -6.47
C ASP A 607 -2.61 13.47 -6.23
N PHE A 608 -3.14 14.67 -6.40
CA PHE A 608 -2.45 15.93 -6.14
C PHE A 608 -2.61 16.35 -4.68
N ARG A 609 -1.49 16.76 -4.09
CA ARG A 609 -1.47 17.49 -2.82
C ARG A 609 -1.30 18.97 -3.12
N VAL A 610 -2.30 19.77 -2.77
CA VAL A 610 -2.33 21.21 -3.07
C VAL A 610 -2.52 22.02 -1.80
N SER A 611 -1.91 23.20 -1.74
CA SER A 611 -2.15 24.17 -0.68
C SER A 611 -2.88 25.39 -1.22
N TYR A 612 -3.74 25.99 -0.40
CA TYR A 612 -4.40 27.26 -0.70
C TYR A 612 -3.93 28.32 0.30
N GLY A 613 -3.83 29.59 -0.13
CA GLY A 613 -3.29 30.66 0.70
C GLY A 613 -4.15 31.00 1.94
N GLN A 614 -3.50 31.47 3.02
CA GLN A 614 -4.11 31.80 4.33
C GLN A 614 -5.21 32.89 4.30
N LEU A 615 -5.43 33.57 3.17
CA LEU A 615 -6.36 34.70 3.06
C LEU A 615 -7.84 34.31 3.00
N ALA A 616 -8.17 33.02 2.92
CA ALA A 616 -9.55 32.57 2.82
C ALA A 616 -9.83 31.49 3.87
N VAL A 617 -10.65 31.84 4.87
CA VAL A 617 -11.36 30.85 5.71
C VAL A 617 -12.41 30.22 4.80
N VAL A 618 -12.00 29.28 3.96
CA VAL A 618 -12.90 28.60 3.02
C VAL A 618 -13.56 27.44 3.74
N GLU A 619 -14.88 27.52 3.91
CA GLU A 619 -15.69 26.32 4.15
C GLU A 619 -15.74 25.52 2.85
N LEU A 620 -14.89 24.50 2.80
CA LEU A 620 -14.65 23.73 1.58
C LEU A 620 -15.87 22.99 1.07
N ASP A 621 -16.78 22.60 1.95
CA ASP A 621 -18.04 21.96 1.55
C ASP A 621 -18.91 22.90 0.70
N GLN A 622 -18.79 24.22 0.90
CA GLN A 622 -19.53 25.22 0.11
C GLN A 622 -18.86 25.55 -1.23
N VAL A 623 -17.53 25.41 -1.32
CA VAL A 623 -16.75 25.81 -2.51
C VAL A 623 -16.38 24.62 -3.40
N LYS A 624 -16.44 23.38 -2.89
CA LYS A 624 -16.06 22.17 -3.63
C LYS A 624 -16.79 22.03 -4.96
N SER A 625 -18.11 22.17 -4.98
CA SER A 625 -18.89 22.07 -6.21
C SER A 625 -18.55 23.18 -7.21
N ILE A 626 -18.37 24.41 -6.71
CA ILE A 626 -18.02 25.58 -7.53
C ILE A 626 -16.63 25.40 -8.16
N LEU A 627 -15.68 24.88 -7.39
CA LEU A 627 -14.31 24.59 -7.85
C LEU A 627 -14.30 23.46 -8.89
N GLN A 628 -15.04 22.38 -8.65
CA GLN A 628 -15.17 21.26 -9.59
C GLN A 628 -15.79 21.72 -10.90
N GLU A 629 -16.87 22.50 -10.84
CA GLU A 629 -17.51 23.05 -12.04
C GLU A 629 -16.55 24.00 -12.77
N ALA A 630 -15.88 24.92 -12.07
CA ALA A 630 -14.94 25.84 -12.68
C ALA A 630 -13.77 25.11 -13.36
N PHE A 631 -13.20 24.08 -12.71
CA PHE A 631 -12.15 23.27 -13.30
C PHE A 631 -12.64 22.55 -14.56
N SER A 632 -13.80 21.87 -14.50
CA SER A 632 -14.39 21.19 -15.66
C SER A 632 -14.65 22.14 -16.82
N ARG A 633 -15.27 23.31 -16.58
CA ARG A 633 -15.55 24.29 -17.64
C ARG A 633 -14.27 24.86 -18.25
N VAL A 634 -13.20 25.03 -17.47
CA VAL A 634 -11.90 25.46 -18.01
C VAL A 634 -11.24 24.33 -18.80
N TRP A 635 -11.29 23.10 -18.29
CA TRP A 635 -10.77 21.89 -18.95
C TRP A 635 -11.41 21.67 -20.32
N ASP A 636 -12.74 21.76 -20.38
CA ASP A 636 -13.53 21.60 -21.62
C ASP A 636 -13.45 22.85 -22.53
N GLY A 637 -12.71 23.88 -22.13
CA GLY A 637 -12.51 25.10 -22.89
C GLY A 637 -13.71 26.06 -22.95
N GLN A 638 -14.72 25.83 -22.11
CA GLN A 638 -15.92 26.66 -21.97
C GLN A 638 -15.70 27.88 -21.06
N ALA A 639 -14.54 27.97 -20.40
CA ALA A 639 -14.07 29.12 -19.65
C ALA A 639 -12.59 29.42 -19.94
N ASP A 640 -12.15 30.65 -19.72
CA ASP A 640 -10.73 31.03 -19.82
C ASP A 640 -9.95 30.60 -18.57
N SER A 641 -8.67 30.25 -18.76
CA SER A 641 -7.71 29.95 -17.70
C SER A 641 -6.74 31.12 -17.51
N ASP A 642 -6.98 31.95 -16.50
CA ASP A 642 -6.12 33.08 -16.13
C ASP A 642 -6.30 33.44 -14.64
N GLU A 643 -5.60 34.48 -14.17
CA GLU A 643 -5.53 34.87 -12.77
C GLU A 643 -6.88 35.27 -12.16
N PHE A 644 -7.90 35.59 -12.97
CA PHE A 644 -9.26 35.86 -12.46
C PHE A 644 -9.88 34.61 -11.81
N ASN A 645 -9.47 33.40 -12.22
CA ASN A 645 -9.98 32.15 -11.66
C ASN A 645 -9.69 31.99 -10.17
N ARG A 646 -8.72 32.71 -9.61
CA ARG A 646 -8.47 32.78 -8.16
C ARG A 646 -9.70 33.26 -7.36
N LEU A 647 -10.59 34.03 -7.99
CA LEU A 647 -11.85 34.49 -7.39
C LEU A 647 -12.85 33.36 -7.16
N VAL A 648 -12.68 32.20 -7.80
CA VAL A 648 -13.50 31.01 -7.52
C VAL A 648 -13.32 30.57 -6.08
N ILE A 649 -12.07 30.44 -5.64
CA ILE A 649 -11.73 30.04 -4.27
C ILE A 649 -11.81 31.24 -3.33
N ALA A 650 -11.13 32.34 -3.67
CA ALA A 650 -11.03 33.50 -2.77
C ALA A 650 -12.37 34.20 -2.54
N GLY A 651 -13.24 34.25 -3.56
CA GLY A 651 -14.52 34.95 -3.50
C GLY A 651 -15.76 34.07 -3.50
N GLY A 652 -15.62 32.75 -3.54
CA GLY A 652 -16.75 31.83 -3.66
C GLY A 652 -17.60 32.09 -4.91
N LEU A 653 -16.97 32.59 -5.98
CA LEU A 653 -17.67 32.99 -7.21
C LEU A 653 -17.73 31.82 -8.20
N THR A 654 -18.90 31.58 -8.79
CA THR A 654 -19.05 30.66 -9.93
C THR A 654 -18.22 31.12 -11.12
N TRP A 655 -17.73 30.18 -11.93
CA TRP A 655 -16.93 30.46 -13.14
C TRP A 655 -17.55 31.54 -14.04
N ARG A 656 -18.89 31.55 -14.18
CA ARG A 656 -19.61 32.52 -15.01
C ARG A 656 -19.54 33.96 -14.47
N LYS A 657 -19.64 34.13 -13.15
CA LYS A 657 -19.46 35.45 -12.48
C LYS A 657 -18.03 35.95 -12.64
N VAL A 658 -17.05 35.06 -12.56
CA VAL A 658 -15.64 35.37 -12.83
C VAL A 658 -15.46 35.80 -14.29
N ALA A 659 -16.08 35.08 -15.24
CA ALA A 659 -16.06 35.44 -16.65
C ALA A 659 -16.67 36.83 -16.91
N MET A 660 -17.75 37.20 -16.21
CA MET A 660 -18.35 38.54 -16.29
C MET A 660 -17.36 39.63 -15.84
N LEU A 661 -16.69 39.46 -14.70
CA LEU A 661 -15.67 40.40 -14.23
C LEU A 661 -14.50 40.49 -15.21
N ARG A 662 -14.03 39.34 -15.72
CA ARG A 662 -13.01 39.27 -16.76
C ARG A 662 -13.43 40.04 -18.02
N ALA A 663 -14.67 39.92 -18.46
CA ALA A 663 -15.18 40.64 -19.62
C ALA A 663 -15.21 42.16 -19.41
N TYR A 664 -15.63 42.63 -18.23
CA TYR A 664 -15.52 44.06 -17.88
C TYR A 664 -14.06 44.53 -17.86
N ALA A 665 -13.15 43.72 -17.33
CA ALA A 665 -11.73 44.01 -17.34
C ALA A 665 -11.19 44.12 -18.79
N ARG A 666 -11.62 43.20 -19.68
CA ARG A 666 -11.27 43.20 -21.12
C ARG A 666 -11.75 44.46 -21.82
N TYR A 667 -12.99 44.89 -21.55
CA TYR A 667 -13.50 46.16 -22.04
C TYR A 667 -12.72 47.36 -21.50
N ILE A 668 -12.42 47.39 -20.19
CA ILE A 668 -11.63 48.46 -19.54
C ILE A 668 -10.23 48.58 -20.18
N LYS A 669 -9.58 47.47 -20.51
CA LYS A 669 -8.29 47.48 -21.25
C LYS A 669 -8.44 48.14 -22.62
N GLN A 670 -9.54 47.88 -23.34
CA GLN A 670 -9.83 48.54 -24.62
C GLN A 670 -10.06 50.06 -24.50
N LEU A 671 -10.33 50.57 -23.29
CA LEU A 671 -10.37 52.01 -23.00
C LEU A 671 -8.99 52.64 -22.78
N ARG A 672 -7.90 51.86 -22.92
CA ARG A 672 -6.52 52.25 -22.60
C ARG A 672 -6.32 52.64 -21.13
N PHE A 673 -7.05 51.97 -20.24
CA PHE A 673 -6.82 52.07 -18.81
C PHE A 673 -5.45 51.44 -18.49
N GLY A 674 -4.52 52.21 -17.91
CA GLY A 674 -3.08 51.90 -17.86
C GLY A 674 -2.66 50.69 -17.01
N PHE A 675 -3.57 49.81 -16.63
CA PHE A 675 -3.32 48.62 -15.82
C PHE A 675 -3.46 47.34 -16.65
N SER A 676 -2.68 46.31 -16.32
CA SER A 676 -2.72 45.01 -17.01
C SER A 676 -3.89 44.16 -16.49
N GLN A 677 -4.33 43.17 -17.29
CA GLN A 677 -5.36 42.21 -16.87
C GLN A 677 -4.97 41.44 -15.60
N PRO A 678 -3.74 40.88 -15.49
CA PRO A 678 -3.35 40.17 -14.26
C PRO A 678 -3.37 41.08 -13.04
N PHE A 679 -2.93 42.34 -13.18
CA PHE A 679 -2.96 43.28 -12.05
C PHE A 679 -4.39 43.63 -11.63
N MET A 680 -5.32 43.81 -12.58
CA MET A 680 -6.74 44.00 -12.27
C MET A 680 -7.33 42.76 -11.55
N ALA A 681 -6.98 41.55 -11.99
CA ALA A 681 -7.40 40.32 -11.31
C ALA A 681 -6.88 40.27 -9.85
N ASP A 682 -5.60 40.58 -9.64
CA ASP A 682 -5.00 40.60 -8.31
C ASP A 682 -5.67 41.64 -7.39
N VAL A 683 -6.05 42.82 -7.91
CA VAL A 683 -6.81 43.83 -7.16
C VAL A 683 -8.17 43.30 -6.71
N LEU A 684 -8.91 42.63 -7.60
CA LEU A 684 -10.19 42.03 -7.27
C LEU A 684 -10.05 40.92 -6.21
N VAL A 685 -8.96 40.13 -6.28
CA VAL A 685 -8.66 39.06 -5.32
C VAL A 685 -8.22 39.62 -3.96
N ARG A 686 -7.46 40.71 -3.90
CA ARG A 686 -7.11 41.38 -2.63
C ARG A 686 -8.32 42.00 -1.95
N ASN A 687 -9.32 42.42 -2.72
CA ASN A 687 -10.49 43.15 -2.24
C ASN A 687 -11.80 42.35 -2.45
N VAL A 688 -11.80 41.06 -2.09
CA VAL A 688 -12.92 40.12 -2.32
C VAL A 688 -14.27 40.68 -1.90
N ALA A 689 -14.37 41.31 -0.73
CA ALA A 689 -15.63 41.85 -0.22
C ALA A 689 -16.22 42.92 -1.16
N ILE A 690 -15.38 43.78 -1.74
CA ILE A 690 -15.81 44.78 -2.72
C ILE A 690 -16.15 44.09 -4.05
N THR A 691 -15.35 43.12 -4.47
CA THR A 691 -15.61 42.33 -5.69
C THR A 691 -16.97 41.62 -5.64
N GLN A 692 -17.35 41.04 -4.50
CA GLN A 692 -18.66 40.44 -4.30
C GLN A 692 -19.78 41.48 -4.40
N GLN A 693 -19.59 42.67 -3.83
CA GLN A 693 -20.55 43.77 -3.98
C GLN A 693 -20.66 44.27 -5.42
N LEU A 694 -19.57 44.32 -6.20
CA LEU A 694 -19.61 44.64 -7.63
C LEU A 694 -20.43 43.63 -8.43
N VAL A 695 -20.29 42.33 -8.12
CA VAL A 695 -21.13 41.28 -8.71
C VAL A 695 -22.60 41.49 -8.33
N GLU A 696 -22.86 41.88 -7.09
CA GLU A 696 -24.24 42.08 -6.63
C GLU A 696 -24.87 43.36 -7.15
N LEU A 697 -24.08 44.41 -7.37
CA LEU A 697 -24.49 45.60 -8.11
C LEU A 697 -24.93 45.22 -9.53
N PHE A 698 -24.11 44.44 -10.25
CA PHE A 698 -24.47 43.96 -11.58
C PHE A 698 -25.79 43.16 -11.56
N ARG A 699 -25.94 42.22 -10.62
CA ARG A 699 -27.15 41.40 -10.50
C ARG A 699 -28.38 42.24 -10.18
N SER A 700 -28.27 43.21 -9.26
CA SER A 700 -29.38 44.11 -8.92
C SER A 700 -29.84 44.97 -10.12
N ARG A 701 -28.92 45.30 -11.04
CA ARG A 701 -29.22 46.11 -12.23
C ARG A 701 -29.83 45.31 -13.38
N PHE A 702 -29.47 44.03 -13.53
CA PHE A 702 -29.74 43.29 -14.78
C PHE A 702 -30.50 41.99 -14.62
N ARG A 703 -30.70 41.49 -13.39
CA ARG A 703 -31.46 40.25 -13.17
C ARG A 703 -32.95 40.59 -13.04
N PRO A 704 -33.84 40.10 -13.92
CA PRO A 704 -35.25 40.54 -13.96
C PRO A 704 -36.04 40.36 -12.67
N ASP A 705 -35.73 39.31 -11.89
CA ASP A 705 -36.36 38.98 -10.60
C ASP A 705 -35.76 39.72 -9.38
N MET A 706 -34.77 40.59 -9.58
CA MET A 706 -34.07 41.31 -8.49
C MET A 706 -34.12 42.85 -8.62
N LEU A 707 -35.02 43.38 -9.45
CA LEU A 707 -35.13 44.81 -9.71
C LEU A 707 -35.69 45.58 -8.50
N ASP A 708 -34.81 46.34 -7.85
CA ASP A 708 -35.16 47.25 -6.75
C ASP A 708 -34.18 48.45 -6.76
N PRO A 709 -34.63 49.65 -7.18
CA PRO A 709 -33.79 50.85 -7.21
C PRO A 709 -33.19 51.23 -5.85
N ASP A 710 -33.89 50.97 -4.74
CA ASP A 710 -33.38 51.27 -3.40
C ASP A 710 -32.26 50.30 -3.02
N ARG A 711 -32.36 49.04 -3.44
CA ARG A 711 -31.29 48.04 -3.25
C ARG A 711 -30.05 48.39 -4.05
N GLU A 712 -30.20 48.78 -5.32
CA GLU A 712 -29.08 49.20 -6.16
C GLU A 712 -28.32 50.36 -5.50
N LYS A 713 -29.05 51.40 -5.08
CA LYS A 713 -28.48 52.58 -4.43
C LYS A 713 -27.74 52.23 -3.13
N LYS A 714 -28.31 51.35 -2.29
CA LYS A 714 -27.65 50.88 -1.05
C LYS A 714 -26.35 50.11 -1.34
N ILE A 715 -26.33 49.27 -2.37
CA ILE A 715 -25.12 48.55 -2.76
C ILE A 715 -24.06 49.54 -3.27
N GLU A 716 -24.44 50.53 -4.06
CA GLU A 716 -23.53 51.58 -4.52
C GLU A 716 -22.93 52.39 -3.36
N GLU A 717 -23.75 52.85 -2.42
CA GLU A 717 -23.31 53.58 -1.22
C GLU A 717 -22.36 52.70 -0.37
N SER A 718 -22.66 51.41 -0.24
CA SER A 718 -21.82 50.44 0.46
C SER A 718 -20.47 50.22 -0.23
N ILE A 719 -20.44 50.13 -1.57
CA ILE A 719 -19.18 50.02 -2.33
C ILE A 719 -18.36 51.30 -2.15
N LEU A 720 -18.98 52.48 -2.28
CA LEU A 720 -18.30 53.76 -2.11
C LEU A 720 -17.69 53.90 -0.72
N ALA A 721 -18.41 53.52 0.34
CA ALA A 721 -17.90 53.51 1.71
C ALA A 721 -16.75 52.49 1.88
N ALA A 722 -16.85 51.30 1.29
CA ALA A 722 -15.79 50.30 1.36
C ALA A 722 -14.51 50.75 0.62
N LEU A 723 -14.64 51.52 -0.46
CA LEU A 723 -13.51 52.09 -1.20
C LEU A 723 -12.69 53.09 -0.36
N GLU A 724 -13.30 53.79 0.60
CA GLU A 724 -12.55 54.68 1.53
C GLU A 724 -11.54 53.91 2.39
N GLY A 725 -11.77 52.62 2.62
CA GLY A 725 -10.87 51.74 3.37
C GLY A 725 -9.77 51.06 2.54
N VAL A 726 -9.70 51.29 1.23
CA VAL A 726 -8.70 50.67 0.35
C VAL A 726 -7.36 51.38 0.48
N SER A 727 -6.31 50.64 0.84
CA SER A 727 -4.99 51.19 1.15
C SER A 727 -4.18 51.66 -0.07
N SER A 728 -4.45 51.10 -1.26
CA SER A 728 -3.75 51.39 -2.50
C SER A 728 -4.59 52.29 -3.41
N LEU A 729 -4.03 53.42 -3.85
CA LEU A 729 -4.70 54.33 -4.79
C LEU A 729 -5.00 53.66 -6.13
N ASP A 730 -4.15 52.74 -6.58
CA ASP A 730 -4.36 52.02 -7.83
C ASP A 730 -5.45 50.96 -7.69
N ASP A 731 -5.57 50.32 -6.51
CA ASP A 731 -6.67 49.41 -6.18
C ASP A 731 -8.01 50.17 -6.21
N ASP A 732 -8.09 51.36 -5.58
CA ASP A 732 -9.29 52.22 -5.63
C ASP A 732 -9.67 52.56 -7.09
N LYS A 733 -8.70 53.05 -7.88
CA LYS A 733 -8.95 53.41 -9.28
C LYS A 733 -9.53 52.26 -10.09
N ILE A 734 -9.00 51.05 -9.90
CA ILE A 734 -9.46 49.86 -10.61
C ILE A 734 -10.88 49.50 -10.16
N LEU A 735 -11.13 49.34 -8.86
CA LEU A 735 -12.44 48.96 -8.33
C LEU A 735 -13.53 50.00 -8.69
N ARG A 736 -13.19 51.28 -8.58
CA ARG A 736 -14.07 52.38 -9.00
C ARG A 736 -14.36 52.35 -10.49
N ARG A 737 -13.36 52.02 -11.33
CA ARG A 737 -13.56 51.86 -12.78
C ARG A 737 -14.52 50.71 -13.09
N PHE A 738 -14.42 49.57 -12.41
CA PHE A 738 -15.39 48.48 -12.55
C PHE A 738 -16.81 48.94 -12.22
N MET A 739 -17.00 49.60 -11.07
CA MET A 739 -18.31 50.11 -10.66
C MET A 739 -18.89 51.07 -11.70
N VAL A 740 -18.09 52.01 -12.20
CA VAL A 740 -18.50 52.98 -13.22
C VAL A 740 -18.94 52.31 -14.52
N VAL A 741 -18.19 51.30 -15.00
CA VAL A 741 -18.52 50.62 -16.26
C VAL A 741 -19.77 49.73 -16.09
N ILE A 742 -19.94 49.07 -14.94
CA ILE A 742 -21.17 48.33 -14.61
C ILE A 742 -22.37 49.28 -14.61
N LYS A 743 -22.27 50.45 -13.98
CA LYS A 743 -23.34 51.47 -14.00
C LYS A 743 -23.61 52.05 -15.38
N SER A 744 -22.59 52.18 -16.20
CA SER A 744 -22.69 52.66 -17.60
C SER A 744 -23.25 51.59 -18.55
N THR A 745 -23.44 50.36 -18.08
CA THR A 745 -24.09 49.31 -18.86
C THR A 745 -25.60 49.55 -18.88
N LEU A 746 -26.20 49.45 -20.07
CA LEU A 746 -27.61 49.70 -20.35
C LEU A 746 -28.42 48.42 -20.51
N ARG A 747 -27.83 47.40 -21.15
CA ARG A 747 -28.46 46.10 -21.43
C ARG A 747 -27.43 44.98 -21.42
N THR A 748 -27.86 43.77 -21.07
CA THR A 748 -27.05 42.55 -21.16
C THR A 748 -27.91 41.31 -21.34
N ASN A 749 -27.40 40.32 -22.08
CA ASN A 749 -28.00 38.99 -22.23
C ASN A 749 -27.43 37.95 -21.24
N PHE A 750 -26.68 38.38 -20.23
CA PHE A 750 -25.99 37.48 -19.28
C PHE A 750 -26.90 36.42 -18.64
N PHE A 751 -28.18 36.75 -18.42
CA PHE A 751 -29.20 35.89 -17.81
C PHE A 751 -30.09 35.14 -18.82
N GLN A 752 -29.81 35.23 -20.12
CA GLN A 752 -30.52 34.45 -21.13
C GLN A 752 -30.03 33.01 -21.15
N GLN A 753 -30.97 32.09 -21.35
CA GLN A 753 -30.73 30.65 -21.41
C GLN A 753 -31.17 30.09 -22.75
N ILE A 754 -30.53 29.00 -23.17
CA ILE A 754 -30.94 28.15 -24.30
C ILE A 754 -31.10 26.74 -23.73
N ASN A 755 -32.29 26.13 -23.92
CA ASN A 755 -32.61 24.79 -23.41
C ASN A 755 -32.37 24.60 -21.90
N GLY A 756 -32.54 25.66 -21.10
CA GLY A 756 -32.32 25.64 -19.64
C GLY A 756 -30.87 25.82 -19.20
N GLU A 757 -29.93 25.99 -20.13
CA GLU A 757 -28.53 26.31 -19.83
C GLU A 757 -28.19 27.76 -20.18
N ASP A 758 -27.30 28.39 -19.40
CA ASP A 758 -26.84 29.74 -19.68
C ASP A 758 -26.08 29.81 -21.02
N LYS A 759 -26.33 30.86 -21.81
CA LYS A 759 -25.61 31.08 -23.08
C LYS A 759 -24.09 31.13 -22.87
N ALA A 760 -23.31 30.49 -23.75
CA ALA A 760 -21.84 30.42 -23.69
C ALA A 760 -21.12 31.77 -23.97
N TYR A 761 -21.86 32.78 -24.39
CA TYR A 761 -21.39 34.14 -24.64
C TYR A 761 -22.34 35.15 -23.99
N PHE A 762 -21.84 36.35 -23.73
CA PHE A 762 -22.67 37.45 -23.24
C PHE A 762 -22.17 38.79 -23.76
N SER A 763 -23.05 39.78 -23.70
CA SER A 763 -22.88 41.09 -24.31
C SER A 763 -23.28 42.20 -23.34
N PHE A 764 -22.62 43.35 -23.46
CA PHE A 764 -22.93 44.57 -22.70
C PHE A 764 -23.12 45.73 -23.66
N LYS A 765 -24.32 46.32 -23.68
CA LYS A 765 -24.56 47.62 -24.32
C LYS A 765 -24.16 48.70 -23.33
N ILE A 766 -23.23 49.56 -23.68
CA ILE A 766 -22.60 50.52 -22.78
C ILE A 766 -22.84 51.94 -23.31
N ASP A 767 -23.27 52.84 -22.43
CA ASP A 767 -23.19 54.28 -22.65
C ASP A 767 -21.75 54.73 -22.43
N SER A 768 -21.02 54.95 -23.52
CA SER A 768 -19.62 55.38 -23.43
C SER A 768 -19.48 56.84 -23.03
N GLN A 769 -20.53 57.66 -23.14
CA GLN A 769 -20.48 59.07 -22.77
C GLN A 769 -20.57 59.26 -21.25
N SER A 770 -21.20 58.33 -20.52
CA SER A 770 -21.27 58.33 -19.06
C SER A 770 -19.98 57.91 -18.38
N ILE A 771 -19.00 57.35 -19.12
CA ILE A 771 -17.72 56.91 -18.57
C ILE A 771 -16.74 58.10 -18.50
N PRO A 772 -16.25 58.48 -17.30
CA PRO A 772 -15.25 59.54 -17.16
C PRO A 772 -13.92 59.16 -17.82
N GLU A 773 -13.22 60.15 -18.40
CA GLU A 773 -11.85 60.00 -18.91
C GLU A 773 -11.65 58.94 -20.02
N ILE A 774 -12.71 58.54 -20.71
CA ILE A 774 -12.60 57.69 -21.90
C ILE A 774 -12.01 58.48 -23.10
N PRO A 775 -11.11 57.89 -23.92
CA PRO A 775 -10.52 58.58 -25.07
C PRO A 775 -11.56 59.03 -26.12
N GLU A 776 -11.37 60.22 -26.69
CA GLU A 776 -12.17 60.75 -27.80
C GLU A 776 -11.87 60.04 -29.14
N PRO A 777 -12.84 59.95 -30.08
CA PRO A 777 -14.24 60.34 -29.95
C PRO A 777 -15.03 59.36 -29.09
N LYS A 778 -16.06 59.83 -28.36
CA LYS A 778 -16.95 58.99 -27.55
C LYS A 778 -18.19 58.54 -28.34
N PRO A 779 -18.31 57.26 -28.75
CA PRO A 779 -19.55 56.75 -29.33
C PRO A 779 -20.71 56.91 -28.36
N LYS A 780 -21.95 57.01 -28.87
CA LYS A 780 -23.14 57.03 -28.03
C LYS A 780 -23.37 55.67 -27.37
N PHE A 781 -23.23 54.60 -28.15
CA PHE A 781 -23.37 53.23 -27.66
C PHE A 781 -22.23 52.35 -28.13
N GLU A 782 -21.73 51.51 -27.23
CA GLU A 782 -20.81 50.43 -27.53
C GLU A 782 -21.42 49.10 -27.11
N VAL A 783 -21.56 48.15 -28.03
CA VAL A 783 -21.93 46.78 -27.66
C VAL A 783 -20.68 45.94 -27.62
N PHE A 784 -20.28 45.50 -26.43
CA PHE A 784 -19.14 44.62 -26.22
C PHE A 784 -19.63 43.18 -26.08
N ILE A 785 -19.08 42.25 -26.85
CA ILE A 785 -19.43 40.83 -26.85
C ILE A 785 -18.22 40.03 -26.36
N TYR A 786 -18.48 39.09 -25.45
CA TYR A 786 -17.47 38.29 -24.79
C TYR A 786 -17.83 36.80 -24.73
N SER A 787 -16.84 35.96 -25.03
CA SER A 787 -16.79 34.54 -24.73
C SER A 787 -15.33 34.05 -24.70
N PRO A 788 -15.08 32.78 -24.33
CA PRO A 788 -13.74 32.21 -24.46
C PRO A 788 -13.25 32.09 -25.91
N ARG A 789 -14.16 32.10 -26.90
CA ARG A 789 -13.84 31.95 -28.34
C ARG A 789 -13.76 33.29 -29.08
N VAL A 790 -14.63 34.25 -28.75
CA VAL A 790 -14.76 35.54 -29.43
C VAL A 790 -14.79 36.70 -28.46
N GLU A 791 -14.12 37.79 -28.83
CA GLU A 791 -14.29 39.13 -28.26
C GLU A 791 -14.64 40.10 -29.39
N GLY A 792 -15.48 41.09 -29.15
CA GLY A 792 -15.79 42.08 -30.16
C GLY A 792 -16.48 43.32 -29.64
N VAL A 793 -16.45 44.38 -30.43
CA VAL A 793 -17.12 45.64 -30.11
C VAL A 793 -17.88 46.18 -31.31
N HIS A 794 -19.03 46.78 -31.10
CA HIS A 794 -19.80 47.52 -32.10
C HIS A 794 -20.04 48.95 -31.62
N LEU A 795 -19.47 49.93 -32.31
CA LEU A 795 -19.51 51.35 -31.96
C LEU A 795 -20.60 52.06 -32.78
N ARG A 796 -21.52 52.75 -32.11
CA ARG A 796 -22.56 53.58 -32.74
C ARG A 796 -22.49 55.02 -32.23
N VAL A 797 -22.43 55.98 -33.16
CA VAL A 797 -22.41 57.41 -32.82
C VAL A 797 -23.84 57.96 -32.59
N GLY A 798 -24.86 57.25 -33.05
CA GLY A 798 -26.27 57.62 -32.85
C GLY A 798 -27.22 56.43 -32.96
N LYS A 799 -28.52 56.68 -32.78
CA LYS A 799 -29.58 55.66 -32.85
C LYS A 799 -29.75 55.06 -34.25
N VAL A 800 -29.71 55.88 -35.29
CA VAL A 800 -29.78 55.38 -36.66
C VAL A 800 -28.39 55.50 -37.25
N ALA A 801 -27.67 54.38 -37.26
CA ALA A 801 -26.28 54.33 -37.69
C ALA A 801 -26.01 53.04 -38.47
N ARG A 802 -25.11 53.12 -39.46
CA ARG A 802 -24.74 51.98 -40.31
C ARG A 802 -23.23 51.92 -40.49
N GLY A 803 -22.68 50.71 -40.52
CA GLY A 803 -21.35 50.47 -41.08
C GLY A 803 -20.85 49.05 -40.94
N GLY A 804 -19.61 48.86 -41.43
CA GLY A 804 -19.03 47.54 -41.64
C GLY A 804 -18.53 46.85 -40.37
N LEU A 805 -18.56 45.51 -40.37
CA LEU A 805 -18.00 44.63 -39.35
C LEU A 805 -16.68 44.03 -39.81
N ARG A 806 -15.60 44.23 -39.06
CA ARG A 806 -14.27 43.71 -39.38
C ARG A 806 -13.92 42.45 -38.57
N TRP A 807 -13.36 41.45 -39.23
CA TRP A 807 -12.59 40.42 -38.53
C TRP A 807 -11.17 40.98 -38.34
N SER A 808 -10.81 41.31 -37.09
CA SER A 808 -9.51 41.92 -36.74
C SER A 808 -8.50 40.86 -36.30
N ASP A 809 -7.24 41.09 -36.64
CA ASP A 809 -6.06 40.39 -36.12
C ASP A 809 -5.41 41.13 -34.93
N ARG A 810 -5.93 42.31 -34.55
CA ARG A 810 -5.38 43.17 -33.47
C ARG A 810 -5.98 42.82 -32.12
N MET A 811 -5.46 41.78 -31.49
CA MET A 811 -5.95 41.30 -30.18
C MET A 811 -5.89 42.35 -29.06
N GLU A 812 -4.90 43.25 -29.11
CA GLU A 812 -4.60 44.16 -27.99
C GLU A 812 -5.39 45.48 -28.04
N ASP A 813 -5.75 45.98 -29.23
CA ASP A 813 -6.34 47.32 -29.39
C ASP A 813 -7.39 47.45 -30.50
N TYR A 814 -8.13 46.38 -30.78
CA TYR A 814 -9.20 46.34 -31.79
C TYR A 814 -10.26 47.46 -31.63
N ARG A 815 -10.56 47.92 -30.40
CA ARG A 815 -11.46 49.07 -30.21
C ARG A 815 -10.86 50.35 -30.80
N THR A 816 -9.56 50.58 -30.61
CA THR A 816 -8.87 51.76 -31.21
C THR A 816 -8.91 51.67 -32.73
N GLU A 817 -8.65 50.48 -33.29
CA GLU A 817 -8.72 50.26 -34.73
C GLU A 817 -10.09 50.66 -35.29
N VAL A 818 -11.16 50.14 -34.69
CA VAL A 818 -12.54 50.42 -35.13
C VAL A 818 -12.90 51.88 -34.92
N LEU A 819 -12.48 52.50 -33.83
CA LEU A 819 -12.74 53.92 -33.56
C LEU A 819 -12.12 54.82 -34.65
N GLY A 820 -10.90 54.51 -35.11
CA GLY A 820 -10.27 55.18 -36.25
C GLY A 820 -11.10 55.04 -37.54
N LEU A 821 -11.71 53.88 -37.76
CA LEU A 821 -12.57 53.62 -38.92
C LEU A 821 -13.94 54.32 -38.82
N VAL A 822 -14.52 54.44 -37.63
CA VAL A 822 -15.75 55.23 -37.40
C VAL A 822 -15.52 56.69 -37.79
N LYS A 823 -14.37 57.26 -37.40
CA LYS A 823 -14.00 58.64 -37.74
C LYS A 823 -13.91 58.85 -39.26
N ALA A 824 -13.31 57.90 -39.98
CA ALA A 824 -13.28 57.94 -41.45
C ALA A 824 -14.68 57.79 -42.08
N GLN A 825 -15.55 56.97 -41.49
CA GLN A 825 -16.91 56.74 -41.99
C GLN A 825 -17.84 57.95 -41.77
N GLN A 826 -17.64 58.72 -40.69
CA GLN A 826 -18.40 59.97 -40.46
C GLN A 826 -18.18 61.00 -41.56
N VAL A 827 -16.94 61.15 -42.03
CA VAL A 827 -16.60 62.05 -43.16
C VAL A 827 -17.22 61.54 -44.47
N LYS A 828 -17.42 60.22 -44.60
CA LYS A 828 -17.95 59.57 -45.81
C LYS A 828 -19.49 59.58 -45.92
N ASN A 829 -20.22 59.58 -44.80
CA ASN A 829 -21.67 59.39 -44.77
C ASN A 829 -22.51 60.69 -44.80
N SER A 830 -21.90 61.87 -44.88
CA SER A 830 -22.57 63.18 -44.74
C SER A 830 -23.71 63.48 -45.73
N VAL A 831 -23.95 62.60 -46.72
CA VAL A 831 -24.96 62.76 -47.78
C VAL A 831 -26.12 61.73 -47.73
N ILE A 832 -26.04 60.61 -46.97
CA ILE A 832 -27.04 59.50 -47.07
C ILE A 832 -27.66 59.07 -45.72
N VAL A 833 -26.89 58.89 -44.65
CA VAL A 833 -27.38 58.55 -43.30
C VAL A 833 -26.62 59.42 -42.31
N PRO A 834 -27.29 60.14 -41.38
CA PRO A 834 -26.66 61.23 -40.64
C PRO A 834 -25.54 60.79 -39.70
N MET A 835 -25.49 59.52 -39.27
CA MET A 835 -24.54 59.01 -38.27
C MET A 835 -23.90 57.67 -38.69
N GLY A 836 -22.64 57.45 -38.30
CA GLY A 836 -21.87 56.23 -38.64
C GLY A 836 -21.85 55.19 -37.52
N ALA A 837 -21.70 53.91 -37.90
CA ALA A 837 -21.38 52.80 -37.00
C ALA A 837 -20.20 51.98 -37.53
N LYS A 838 -19.55 51.21 -36.68
CA LYS A 838 -18.51 50.24 -37.09
C LYS A 838 -18.34 49.19 -36.00
N GLY A 839 -18.09 47.95 -36.39
CA GLY A 839 -17.77 46.90 -35.43
C GLY A 839 -16.56 46.08 -35.83
N CYS A 840 -16.02 45.35 -34.86
CA CYS A 840 -15.09 44.26 -35.12
C CYS A 840 -15.26 43.12 -34.12
N PHE A 841 -14.72 41.97 -34.50
CA PHE A 841 -14.51 40.85 -33.61
C PHE A 841 -13.12 40.24 -33.83
N ILE A 842 -12.63 39.55 -32.81
CA ILE A 842 -11.39 38.78 -32.79
C ILE A 842 -11.71 37.33 -32.37
N CYS A 843 -10.96 36.37 -32.92
CA CYS A 843 -11.09 34.96 -32.56
C CYS A 843 -9.96 34.58 -31.61
N LYS A 844 -10.28 34.32 -30.34
CA LYS A 844 -9.31 34.05 -29.27
C LYS A 844 -8.66 32.68 -29.36
N ARG A 845 -9.38 31.69 -29.91
CA ARG A 845 -8.96 30.28 -29.98
C ARG A 845 -8.93 29.81 -31.43
N MET A 846 -7.99 30.34 -32.19
CA MET A 846 -7.74 29.85 -33.55
C MET A 846 -7.00 28.51 -33.50
N PRO A 847 -7.44 27.49 -34.28
CA PRO A 847 -6.72 26.22 -34.37
C PRO A 847 -5.26 26.42 -34.82
N ALA A 848 -4.30 25.95 -34.02
CA ALA A 848 -2.89 26.03 -34.37
C ALA A 848 -2.57 25.03 -35.49
N ASN A 849 -1.81 25.46 -36.50
CA ASN A 849 -1.39 24.64 -37.66
C ASN A 849 -2.54 24.00 -38.47
N ALA A 850 -3.74 24.56 -38.43
CA ALA A 850 -4.86 24.06 -39.22
C ALA A 850 -4.84 24.60 -40.67
N ASP A 851 -5.55 23.90 -41.55
CA ASP A 851 -5.73 24.36 -42.92
C ASP A 851 -6.61 25.61 -43.00
N ARG A 852 -6.66 26.22 -44.19
CA ARG A 852 -7.43 27.44 -44.43
C ARG A 852 -8.92 27.24 -44.19
N GLU A 853 -9.43 26.02 -44.39
CA GLU A 853 -10.85 25.69 -44.25
C GLU A 853 -11.27 25.70 -42.78
N ALA A 854 -10.49 25.07 -41.91
CA ALA A 854 -10.71 25.07 -40.46
C ALA A 854 -10.60 26.47 -39.85
N ILE A 855 -9.62 27.28 -40.28
CA ILE A 855 -9.49 28.68 -39.85
C ILE A 855 -10.72 29.50 -40.26
N GLN A 856 -11.19 29.31 -41.49
CA GLN A 856 -12.37 29.99 -42.02
C GLN A 856 -13.64 29.56 -41.25
N ALA A 857 -13.79 28.27 -40.95
CA ALA A 857 -14.91 27.74 -40.19
C ALA A 857 -14.97 28.32 -38.78
N GLU A 858 -13.84 28.38 -38.06
CA GLU A 858 -13.78 29.01 -36.73
C GLU A 858 -14.12 30.51 -36.80
N GLY A 859 -13.60 31.21 -37.82
CA GLY A 859 -13.91 32.62 -38.05
C GLY A 859 -15.41 32.85 -38.29
N ILE A 860 -16.07 31.95 -39.02
CA ILE A 860 -17.52 31.97 -39.24
C ILE A 860 -18.26 31.74 -37.92
N GLU A 861 -17.90 30.74 -37.12
CA GLU A 861 -18.58 30.48 -35.84
C GLU A 861 -18.42 31.63 -34.84
N CYS A 862 -17.23 32.24 -34.78
CA CYS A 862 -17.00 33.47 -34.01
C CYS A 862 -17.87 34.63 -34.52
N TYR A 863 -17.99 34.80 -35.84
CA TYR A 863 -18.85 35.83 -36.43
C TYR A 863 -20.32 35.59 -36.11
N LYS A 864 -20.82 34.35 -36.21
CA LYS A 864 -22.20 34.00 -35.84
C LYS A 864 -22.46 34.37 -34.38
N THR A 865 -21.56 34.00 -33.48
CA THR A 865 -21.65 34.33 -32.05
C THR A 865 -21.67 35.85 -31.83
N TYR A 866 -20.83 36.60 -32.54
CA TYR A 866 -20.81 38.06 -32.48
C TYR A 866 -22.14 38.69 -32.94
N ILE A 867 -22.72 38.24 -34.06
CA ILE A 867 -24.02 38.72 -34.55
C ILE A 867 -25.14 38.37 -33.58
N ARG A 868 -25.19 37.14 -33.08
CA ARG A 868 -26.17 36.72 -32.07
C ARG A 868 -26.09 37.57 -30.81
N GLY A 869 -24.89 37.86 -30.33
CA GLY A 869 -24.67 38.75 -29.18
C GLY A 869 -25.19 40.18 -29.39
N LEU A 870 -25.13 40.70 -30.63
CA LEU A 870 -25.73 42.00 -30.96
C LEU A 870 -27.26 41.94 -30.95
N LEU A 871 -27.85 40.92 -31.56
CA LEU A 871 -29.31 40.77 -31.66
C LEU A 871 -29.97 40.43 -30.32
N ASP A 872 -29.29 39.66 -29.46
CA ASP A 872 -29.78 39.24 -28.14
C ASP A 872 -30.16 40.40 -27.20
N ILE A 873 -29.70 41.62 -27.47
CA ILE A 873 -29.95 42.82 -26.65
C ILE A 873 -30.57 43.98 -27.44
N THR A 874 -30.91 43.76 -28.72
CA THR A 874 -31.51 44.76 -29.62
C THR A 874 -33.03 44.55 -29.68
N ASP A 875 -33.83 45.62 -29.58
CA ASP A 875 -35.29 45.48 -29.69
C ASP A 875 -35.68 45.07 -31.12
N ASN A 876 -36.76 44.31 -31.27
CA ASN A 876 -37.32 43.94 -32.57
C ASN A 876 -38.57 44.79 -32.88
N LEU A 877 -39.01 44.78 -34.14
CA LEU A 877 -40.21 45.47 -34.61
C LEU A 877 -41.16 44.48 -35.31
N VAL A 878 -42.13 43.94 -34.58
CA VAL A 878 -43.07 42.94 -35.12
C VAL A 878 -44.40 43.60 -35.41
N ALA A 879 -44.81 43.62 -36.67
CA ALA A 879 -46.04 44.28 -37.13
C ALA A 879 -46.16 45.78 -36.73
N GLY A 880 -45.02 46.47 -36.60
CA GLY A 880 -44.95 47.88 -36.21
C GLY A 880 -44.87 48.13 -34.70
N GLU A 881 -44.99 47.09 -33.88
CA GLU A 881 -44.87 47.16 -32.42
C GLU A 881 -43.45 46.76 -31.96
N VAL A 882 -42.94 47.46 -30.94
CA VAL A 882 -41.62 47.16 -30.38
C VAL A 882 -41.71 45.91 -29.49
N VAL A 883 -40.88 44.90 -29.80
CA VAL A 883 -40.77 43.67 -29.02
C VAL A 883 -39.39 43.61 -28.37
N HIS A 884 -39.33 43.47 -27.05
CA HIS A 884 -38.07 43.47 -26.30
C HIS A 884 -37.45 42.07 -26.23
N PRO A 885 -36.11 41.96 -26.14
CA PRO A 885 -35.45 40.69 -25.92
C PRO A 885 -35.81 40.05 -24.58
N GLU A 886 -35.95 38.72 -24.57
CA GLU A 886 -36.28 37.97 -23.35
C GLU A 886 -35.17 38.10 -22.28
N SER A 887 -35.58 38.18 -21.01
CA SER A 887 -34.66 38.24 -19.85
C SER A 887 -33.62 39.36 -19.92
N VAL A 888 -33.91 40.47 -20.61
CA VAL A 888 -33.07 41.67 -20.68
C VAL A 888 -33.74 42.84 -19.95
N VAL A 889 -33.08 43.33 -18.91
CA VAL A 889 -33.44 44.59 -18.25
C VAL A 889 -32.88 45.76 -19.07
N ARG A 890 -33.72 46.78 -19.30
CA ARG A 890 -33.42 47.92 -20.16
C ARG A 890 -33.31 49.20 -19.33
N HIS A 891 -32.16 49.86 -19.39
CA HIS A 891 -31.91 51.17 -18.76
C HIS A 891 -31.87 52.32 -19.78
N ASP A 892 -32.32 52.07 -21.00
CA ASP A 892 -32.40 53.01 -22.11
C ASP A 892 -33.76 52.92 -22.82
N GLU A 893 -33.99 53.83 -23.75
CA GLU A 893 -35.17 53.88 -24.61
C GLU A 893 -35.22 52.74 -25.65
N ASP A 894 -36.31 52.67 -26.43
CA ASP A 894 -36.47 51.68 -27.50
C ASP A 894 -35.36 51.84 -28.56
N ASP A 895 -34.73 50.71 -28.92
CA ASP A 895 -33.62 50.65 -29.88
C ASP A 895 -33.82 49.46 -30.83
N THR A 896 -34.65 49.68 -31.85
CA THR A 896 -35.02 48.67 -32.86
C THR A 896 -34.11 48.64 -34.08
N TYR A 897 -33.19 49.61 -34.21
CA TYR A 897 -32.43 49.83 -35.44
C TYR A 897 -30.97 49.37 -35.30
N LEU A 898 -30.66 48.22 -35.92
CA LEU A 898 -29.31 47.68 -36.07
C LEU A 898 -29.11 47.21 -37.52
N VAL A 899 -28.17 47.84 -38.23
CA VAL A 899 -27.80 47.48 -39.60
C VAL A 899 -26.30 47.30 -39.68
N VAL A 900 -25.89 46.16 -40.26
CA VAL A 900 -24.48 45.81 -40.42
C VAL A 900 -24.08 45.78 -41.90
N ALA A 901 -22.78 45.81 -42.17
CA ALA A 901 -22.26 45.67 -43.52
C ALA A 901 -20.95 44.87 -43.50
N ALA A 902 -20.53 44.36 -44.66
CA ALA A 902 -19.24 43.72 -44.78
C ALA A 902 -18.06 44.71 -44.69
N ASP A 903 -16.93 44.25 -44.17
CA ASP A 903 -15.61 44.91 -44.18
C ASP A 903 -14.51 43.88 -44.51
N LYS A 904 -13.24 44.24 -44.27
CA LYS A 904 -12.08 43.36 -44.33
C LYS A 904 -12.32 42.13 -43.45
N GLY A 905 -12.09 40.96 -44.04
CA GLY A 905 -12.25 39.66 -43.39
C GLY A 905 -13.69 39.12 -43.32
N THR A 906 -14.70 39.91 -43.72
CA THR A 906 -16.12 39.53 -43.67
C THR A 906 -16.85 39.73 -45.00
N ALA A 907 -16.10 39.88 -46.10
CA ALA A 907 -16.64 40.24 -47.41
C ALA A 907 -17.75 39.30 -47.91
N THR A 908 -17.71 38.02 -47.55
CA THR A 908 -18.71 36.99 -47.93
C THR A 908 -19.68 36.64 -46.79
N PHE A 909 -19.66 37.37 -45.67
CA PHE A 909 -20.40 36.99 -44.46
C PHE A 909 -21.78 37.65 -44.35
N SER A 910 -22.13 38.56 -45.27
CA SER A 910 -23.42 39.26 -45.25
C SER A 910 -24.61 38.29 -45.26
N ASP A 911 -24.56 37.23 -46.07
CA ASP A 911 -25.62 36.21 -46.12
C ASP A 911 -25.74 35.44 -44.79
N ILE A 912 -24.61 35.24 -44.08
CA ILE A 912 -24.61 34.59 -42.75
C ILE A 912 -25.34 35.48 -41.73
N ALA A 913 -25.07 36.78 -41.74
CA ALA A 913 -25.75 37.72 -40.84
C ALA A 913 -27.25 37.85 -41.15
N ASN A 914 -27.63 37.86 -42.43
CA ASN A 914 -29.03 37.86 -42.85
C ASN A 914 -29.76 36.59 -42.41
N SER A 915 -29.15 35.42 -42.58
CA SER A 915 -29.71 34.15 -42.11
C SER A 915 -29.92 34.12 -40.59
N ILE A 916 -29.01 34.72 -39.80
CA ILE A 916 -29.21 34.85 -38.34
C ILE A 916 -30.33 35.85 -38.04
N SER A 917 -30.42 36.96 -38.79
CA SER A 917 -31.53 37.91 -38.65
C SER A 917 -32.89 37.23 -38.85
N GLU A 918 -32.99 36.34 -39.84
CA GLU A 918 -34.18 35.51 -40.07
C GLU A 918 -34.43 34.50 -38.94
N GLU A 919 -33.39 33.83 -38.43
CA GLU A 919 -33.46 32.93 -37.26
C GLU A 919 -34.08 33.65 -36.04
N TYR A 920 -33.73 34.91 -35.84
CA TYR A 920 -34.23 35.76 -34.75
C TYR A 920 -35.59 36.42 -35.06
N GLY A 921 -36.14 36.23 -36.27
CA GLY A 921 -37.33 36.94 -36.73
C GLY A 921 -37.16 38.46 -36.71
N PHE A 922 -35.93 38.97 -36.85
CA PHE A 922 -35.63 40.39 -36.76
C PHE A 922 -36.19 41.13 -37.98
N TRP A 923 -36.84 42.26 -37.77
CA TRP A 923 -37.72 42.93 -38.75
C TRP A 923 -37.04 43.34 -40.07
N LEU A 924 -35.72 43.49 -40.08
CA LEU A 924 -34.97 43.78 -41.30
C LEU A 924 -34.70 42.53 -42.16
N GLY A 925 -34.84 41.32 -41.62
CA GLY A 925 -34.67 40.06 -42.36
C GLY A 925 -33.40 40.04 -43.22
N ASP A 926 -33.59 39.87 -44.53
CA ASP A 926 -32.55 39.83 -45.56
C ASP A 926 -31.89 41.20 -45.85
N ALA A 927 -32.44 42.30 -45.32
CA ALA A 927 -31.89 43.65 -45.39
C ALA A 927 -31.03 44.02 -44.15
N PHE A 928 -30.86 43.13 -43.18
CA PHE A 928 -30.07 43.38 -41.96
C PHE A 928 -28.60 43.68 -42.26
N ALA A 929 -27.99 42.92 -43.17
CA ALA A 929 -26.62 43.07 -43.63
C ALA A 929 -26.57 43.49 -45.10
N SER A 930 -25.96 44.64 -45.37
CA SER A 930 -25.83 45.11 -46.76
C SER A 930 -24.67 44.43 -47.51
N GLY A 931 -24.90 44.05 -48.77
CA GLY A 931 -23.90 43.43 -49.64
C GLY A 931 -23.93 41.90 -49.67
N GLY A 932 -25.07 41.28 -49.34
CA GLY A 932 -25.34 39.85 -49.58
C GLY A 932 -25.92 39.58 -50.97
N SER A 933 -26.27 38.32 -51.23
CA SER A 933 -26.77 37.79 -52.49
C SER A 933 -28.07 38.46 -53.02
N GLN A 934 -28.87 39.05 -52.14
CA GLN A 934 -30.12 39.76 -52.47
C GLN A 934 -29.95 41.29 -52.64
N GLY A 935 -28.72 41.83 -52.49
CA GLY A 935 -28.43 43.27 -52.60
C GLY A 935 -27.41 43.61 -53.70
N TYR A 936 -27.12 44.91 -53.89
CA TYR A 936 -26.10 45.36 -54.85
C TYR A 936 -24.68 45.03 -54.35
N ASP A 937 -23.93 44.21 -55.10
CA ASP A 937 -22.51 43.96 -54.82
C ASP A 937 -21.67 45.19 -55.17
N HIS A 938 -21.39 46.01 -54.14
CA HIS A 938 -20.60 47.23 -54.28
C HIS A 938 -19.17 47.01 -54.79
N LYS A 939 -18.59 45.81 -54.59
CA LYS A 939 -17.25 45.44 -55.08
C LYS A 939 -17.33 44.89 -56.50
N GLY A 940 -18.21 43.91 -56.77
CA GLY A 940 -18.43 43.33 -58.09
C GLY A 940 -18.89 44.34 -59.14
N MET A 941 -19.72 45.32 -58.73
CA MET A 941 -20.20 46.40 -59.61
C MET A 941 -19.24 47.60 -59.67
N GLY A 942 -18.13 47.59 -58.90
CA GLY A 942 -17.13 48.65 -58.91
C GLY A 942 -17.63 50.02 -58.42
N ILE A 943 -18.67 50.07 -57.58
CA ILE A 943 -19.38 51.31 -57.23
C ILE A 943 -18.44 52.34 -56.57
N THR A 944 -17.58 51.90 -55.64
CA THR A 944 -16.63 52.79 -54.95
C THR A 944 -15.54 53.29 -55.90
N ALA A 945 -15.04 52.42 -56.79
CA ALA A 945 -14.01 52.78 -57.76
C ALA A 945 -14.53 53.73 -58.85
N ARG A 946 -15.77 53.50 -59.33
CA ARG A 946 -16.47 54.39 -60.27
C ARG A 946 -16.81 55.74 -59.63
N GLY A 947 -17.24 55.74 -58.36
CA GLY A 947 -17.46 56.99 -57.61
C GLY A 947 -16.19 57.82 -57.45
N ALA A 948 -15.07 57.18 -57.08
CA ALA A 948 -13.77 57.85 -57.02
C ALA A 948 -13.33 58.40 -58.39
N TRP A 949 -13.58 57.65 -59.48
CA TRP A 949 -13.30 58.09 -60.86
C TRP A 949 -14.13 59.31 -61.27
N GLU A 950 -15.43 59.36 -60.94
CA GLU A 950 -16.28 60.53 -61.21
C GLU A 950 -15.90 61.73 -60.34
N SER A 951 -15.49 61.54 -59.08
CA SER A 951 -14.98 62.63 -58.23
C SER A 951 -13.66 63.23 -58.70
N VAL A 952 -12.89 62.53 -59.54
CA VAL A 952 -11.67 63.04 -60.18
C VAL A 952 -11.98 63.80 -61.49
N LYS A 953 -13.19 63.65 -62.05
CA LYS A 953 -13.65 64.42 -63.23
C LYS A 953 -14.22 65.80 -62.86
N LEU A 954 -14.71 65.96 -61.63
CA LEU A 954 -15.09 67.23 -61.02
C LEU A 954 -13.85 67.93 -60.46
#